data_AF-A0AA85EX47-F1
#
_entry.id   AF-A0AA85EX47-F1
#
_cell.length_a   1.000
_cell.length_b   1.000
_cell.length_c   1.000
_cell.angle_alpha   90.00
_cell.angle_beta   90.00
_cell.angle_gamma   90.00
#
_symmetry.space_group_name_H-M   'P 1'
#
loop_
_entity.id
_entity.type
_entity.pdbx_description
1 polymer ?
#
loop_
_entity_poly.entity_id
_entity_poly.type
_entity_poly.pdbx_seq_one_letter_code
_entity_poly.pdbx_strand_id
1 'polypeptide(L)'
;MFSHSHRLSYVKTALKYSTYAHGASPRLKNNVHLSQNSHKSETLTVKKESNPQIDEISLNAAILIKQSECALTSKHIPPRFQKITKCCRHFWMANFPEWSRILEIELDKDPHLLDKHILEPGFPHSFSAQLSKIFHFNIKLAGFLDSSIASGEVFNFLRFCDSVFKESQTAKGFRRGHIIQTSMVYEKLANYYAKCGDWSGYIKLLERIKREGLLPSKNTYFYGFECLGKLMNKDGSQFPPSSHSQSISKNKAFNRLTPKSVIPMEKIGHEVKNLIDAAEEEGHNLTQGLLGLSLEEGSLKNILTALLYVRPNINPNLNYFMHYSSSSISTHTKRTKEISHPAQKHLDSVKHERKNPYAGIFTDFGDISKAFKSQMHVEKMTEVTVSPVLSPFGQSEAAPLSPELKKNLHNALIKEREHWHQVLLTAFNEQLKRLKIIHAKGKLTAYPFLKILPASNYADLMITGIDMLIVDSALQYTSSSVACLQLGRRVERACTVYRQEKIGYFKQLEKMYMTYATLFNEREMKFSNFRHMWLYALQSRMDQGPNTQHNWTSWPPTVLFMIGEVLYSLIYEHLRFDLNGPLRVRHEFSKSDEKTSSNIRRKDTPAIFEVLAEFPTEVTNEIKVHPTLINWYRDADYPPLSFHPCALPMLCPPVPWINLDDAGYLISRNYATRLIRCTSVSSTNSTYHDDLDFDFKQIPSILDALNCLASCPWKINNTILDYLIQVARSGGNENLSIPEWRSKPKRVDLRNDMTAKERRLAYRKYHSDRQDYGEFCSLWSTELYRLSIANQYRDKIIWFPHSMDFRGRVYPCPPHFNHTGSDVARSLIVFAKGLPLGPNGLDWLKIHLVNLTGLKKRCTHSERLEYANSIMNDIIDSAEKPFDGRRWWQNQAEPWQILACSMELKDALSHPSGPESYVSHFPVHQDGSCNGLQHYAALGRDLRGAKSVNLTSMDCPQDLYSDVVEIVEEQRRIDADGGNSIAKTLEGFVRRKVIKQSIMTTVYGVTSYGATEQIRKQLRDLPDFPKESLLPASRYLARLTLSSIEKVFTSSVDIQNWLCKVIILSINVLPFLL
;
A
#
# COMPACT_ATOMS: atom_id res chain seq x y z
N MET A 1 8.43 14.34 -10.78
CA MET A 1 8.19 15.54 -9.93
C MET A 1 6.91 15.53 -9.08
N PHE A 2 5.90 14.68 -9.31
CA PHE A 2 4.74 14.59 -8.37
C PHE A 2 4.93 13.61 -7.20
N SER A 3 6.04 12.86 -7.12
CA SER A 3 6.27 11.86 -6.04
C SER A 3 7.12 12.35 -4.86
N HIS A 4 7.75 13.53 -4.93
CA HIS A 4 8.69 14.00 -3.92
C HIS A 4 8.22 15.21 -3.10
N SER A 5 7.35 16.07 -3.62
CA SER A 5 6.93 17.29 -2.90
C SER A 5 5.87 17.03 -1.80
N HIS A 6 5.17 15.90 -1.83
CA HIS A 6 4.19 15.54 -0.79
C HIS A 6 4.75 14.64 0.33
N ARG A 7 6.00 14.16 0.22
CA ARG A 7 6.64 13.37 1.30
C ARG A 7 7.22 14.24 2.42
N LEU A 8 7.47 15.53 2.18
CA LEU A 8 8.19 16.41 3.12
C LEU A 8 7.29 17.34 3.97
N SER A 9 5.99 17.46 3.68
CA SER A 9 5.13 18.43 4.39
C SER A 9 4.36 17.85 5.59
N TYR A 10 4.35 16.52 5.80
CA TYR A 10 3.53 15.88 6.85
C TYR A 10 4.32 15.11 7.94
N VAL A 11 5.66 15.12 7.90
CA VAL A 11 6.51 14.55 8.97
C VAL A 11 6.54 15.44 10.23
N LYS A 12 6.14 16.72 10.10
CA LYS A 12 6.25 17.75 11.15
C LYS A 12 5.45 17.54 12.44
N THR A 13 4.52 16.59 12.51
CA THR A 13 3.63 16.48 13.70
C THR A 13 3.80 15.18 14.50
N ALA A 14 4.48 14.15 13.96
CA ALA A 14 4.55 12.82 14.61
C ALA A 14 5.78 12.60 15.51
N LEU A 15 6.82 13.43 15.42
CA LEU A 15 8.08 13.26 16.17
C LEU A 15 8.11 13.96 17.54
N LYS A 16 7.06 14.69 17.94
CA LYS A 16 7.02 15.40 19.24
C LYS A 16 6.67 14.54 20.46
N TYR A 17 6.41 13.24 20.31
CA TYR A 17 5.95 12.38 21.42
C TYR A 17 6.79 11.13 21.73
N SER A 18 8.04 10.99 21.22
CA SER A 18 8.89 9.83 21.59
C SER A 18 10.23 10.14 22.26
N THR A 19 10.63 11.40 22.42
CA THR A 19 11.88 11.75 23.13
C THR A 19 11.62 12.10 24.59
N TYR A 20 11.24 11.12 25.40
CA TYR A 20 11.39 11.17 26.86
C TYR A 20 11.64 9.76 27.41
N ALA A 21 12.84 9.23 27.18
CA ALA A 21 13.44 8.23 28.06
C ALA A 21 14.96 8.15 27.79
N HIS A 22 15.72 8.31 28.87
CA HIS A 22 17.18 8.12 29.03
C HIS A 22 18.04 9.36 28.77
N GLY A 23 18.62 9.83 29.89
CA GLY A 23 19.26 11.12 30.05
C GLY A 23 20.77 11.06 30.22
N ALA A 24 21.36 12.24 30.13
CA ALA A 24 22.64 12.61 30.71
C ALA A 24 22.64 14.15 30.81
N SER A 25 22.58 14.68 32.02
CA SER A 25 22.67 16.12 32.28
C SER A 25 24.03 16.43 32.92
N PRO A 26 24.81 17.40 32.39
CA PRO A 26 25.98 17.90 33.06
C PRO A 26 25.60 18.96 34.09
N ARG A 27 26.24 18.85 35.27
CA ARG A 27 26.18 19.78 36.39
C ARG A 27 26.52 21.21 35.96
N LEU A 28 25.73 22.19 36.40
CA LEU A 28 26.18 23.54 36.68
C LEU A 28 25.39 24.11 37.87
N LYS A 29 26.15 24.56 38.87
CA LYS A 29 25.72 25.19 40.13
C LYS A 29 25.11 26.57 39.85
N ASN A 30 24.10 26.96 40.61
CA ASN A 30 24.19 28.16 41.46
C ASN A 30 23.00 28.30 42.42
N ASN A 31 23.35 28.84 43.59
CA ASN A 31 22.62 28.94 44.86
C ASN A 31 21.46 29.94 44.84
N VAL A 32 20.58 29.82 45.86
CA VAL A 32 20.13 30.83 46.86
C VAL A 32 18.84 30.27 47.50
N HIS A 33 18.89 29.70 48.73
CA HIS A 33 18.48 30.30 50.02
C HIS A 33 17.01 30.82 50.02
N LEU A 34 16.08 30.39 50.89
CA LEU A 34 16.11 30.46 52.36
C LEU A 34 14.90 29.74 53.04
N SER A 35 15.17 29.19 54.24
CA SER A 35 14.35 29.00 55.47
C SER A 35 12.84 28.73 55.39
N GLN A 36 12.35 27.58 55.87
CA GLN A 36 11.98 27.28 57.29
C GLN A 36 10.97 28.26 57.91
N ASN A 37 9.75 27.78 58.20
CA ASN A 37 9.29 27.67 59.59
C ASN A 37 8.00 26.86 59.75
N SER A 38 8.04 26.03 60.79
CA SER A 38 6.97 25.22 61.36
C SER A 38 6.02 26.05 62.21
N HIS A 39 4.72 25.72 62.22
CA HIS A 39 3.91 25.78 63.44
C HIS A 39 2.83 24.70 63.45
N LYS A 40 2.83 23.92 64.54
CA LYS A 40 1.71 23.11 65.00
C LYS A 40 0.71 24.02 65.70
N SER A 41 -0.59 23.77 65.51
CA SER A 41 -1.58 23.87 66.59
C SER A 41 -2.62 22.77 66.42
N GLU A 42 -2.88 22.07 67.51
CA GLU A 42 -3.98 21.11 67.68
C GLU A 42 -5.27 21.86 67.98
N THR A 43 -6.38 21.46 67.37
CA THR A 43 -7.72 21.64 67.94
C THR A 43 -8.64 20.47 67.55
N LEU A 44 -9.44 20.09 68.54
CA LEU A 44 -10.20 18.86 68.68
C LEU A 44 -11.40 18.70 67.72
N THR A 45 -11.54 17.46 67.24
CA THR A 45 -12.76 16.70 66.92
C THR A 45 -14.03 17.42 66.46
N VAL A 46 -14.39 17.19 65.20
CA VAL A 46 -15.78 16.91 64.80
C VAL A 46 -15.75 15.69 63.86
N LYS A 47 -16.40 14.60 64.28
CA LYS A 47 -16.74 13.47 63.40
C LYS A 47 -17.64 14.02 62.28
N LYS A 48 -17.08 14.27 61.10
CA LYS A 48 -17.83 14.31 59.85
C LYS A 48 -17.63 12.97 59.18
N GLU A 49 -18.75 12.30 58.92
CA GLU A 49 -18.83 11.05 58.17
C GLU A 49 -17.87 11.10 56.98
N SER A 50 -17.00 10.09 56.91
CA SER A 50 -16.11 9.88 55.78
C SER A 50 -16.96 9.68 54.53
N ASN A 51 -17.16 10.75 53.78
CA ASN A 51 -17.57 10.68 52.39
C ASN A 51 -16.52 9.76 51.72
N PRO A 52 -16.90 8.60 51.13
CA PRO A 52 -15.92 7.71 50.53
C PRO A 52 -15.20 8.52 49.45
N GLN A 53 -13.88 8.65 49.62
CA GLN A 53 -13.04 9.35 48.65
C GLN A 53 -13.11 8.51 47.36
N ILE A 54 -13.97 8.94 46.42
CA ILE A 54 -14.19 8.24 45.17
C ILE A 54 -12.84 8.16 44.44
N ASP A 55 -12.40 6.93 44.16
CA ASP A 55 -11.17 6.71 43.41
C ASP A 55 -11.32 7.28 41.99
N GLU A 56 -10.33 8.07 41.58
CA GLU A 56 -10.30 8.76 40.28
C GLU A 56 -10.47 7.76 39.11
N ILE A 57 -10.00 6.53 39.28
CA ILE A 57 -10.14 5.45 38.29
C ILE A 57 -11.62 5.06 38.13
N SER A 58 -12.33 4.88 39.25
CA SER A 58 -13.73 4.46 39.25
C SER A 58 -14.64 5.54 38.68
N LEU A 59 -14.35 6.82 38.94
CA LEU A 59 -15.05 7.94 38.31
C LEU A 59 -14.81 7.99 36.80
N ASN A 60 -13.55 7.87 36.37
CA ASN A 60 -13.21 7.82 34.94
C ASN A 60 -13.86 6.62 34.23
N ALA A 61 -13.89 5.45 34.86
CA ALA A 61 -14.56 4.27 34.33
C ALA A 61 -16.07 4.49 34.20
N ALA A 62 -16.71 5.11 35.19
CA ALA A 62 -18.13 5.45 35.14
C ALA A 62 -18.47 6.43 34.00
N ILE A 63 -17.65 7.47 33.80
CA ILE A 63 -17.78 8.41 32.68
C ILE A 63 -17.63 7.67 31.34
N LEU A 64 -16.63 6.79 31.19
CA LEU A 64 -16.41 6.02 29.96
C LEU A 64 -17.55 5.03 29.68
N ILE A 65 -18.11 4.39 30.70
CA ILE A 65 -19.29 3.53 30.54
C ILE A 65 -20.45 4.36 29.99
N LYS A 66 -20.70 5.56 30.55
CA LYS A 66 -21.77 6.43 30.05
C LYS A 66 -21.53 6.92 28.64
N GLN A 67 -20.30 7.35 28.32
CA GLN A 67 -19.89 7.71 26.97
C GLN A 67 -20.06 6.52 26.00
N SER A 68 -19.77 5.30 26.43
CA SER A 68 -19.93 4.09 25.62
C SER A 68 -21.39 3.78 25.28
N GLU A 69 -22.34 4.12 26.17
CA GLU A 69 -23.77 3.97 25.92
C GLU A 69 -24.26 4.95 24.85
N CYS A 70 -23.92 6.23 25.01
CA CYS A 70 -24.19 7.27 24.02
C CYS A 70 -23.55 6.95 22.67
N ALA A 71 -22.33 6.40 22.70
CA ALA A 71 -21.61 5.96 21.53
C ALA A 71 -22.37 4.84 20.79
N LEU A 72 -22.77 3.78 21.50
CA LEU A 72 -23.43 2.63 20.87
C LEU A 72 -24.82 2.93 20.30
N THR A 73 -25.48 4.00 20.76
CA THR A 73 -26.73 4.49 20.17
C THR A 73 -26.51 5.45 18.99
N SER A 74 -25.30 6.00 18.84
CA SER A 74 -24.94 6.90 17.74
C SER A 74 -24.73 6.15 16.41
N LYS A 75 -25.38 6.64 15.35
CA LYS A 75 -25.22 6.12 13.98
C LYS A 75 -23.87 6.46 13.34
N HIS A 76 -23.06 7.33 13.97
CA HIS A 76 -21.84 7.88 13.38
C HIS A 76 -20.56 7.11 13.74
N ILE A 77 -20.64 6.05 14.55
CA ILE A 77 -19.46 5.27 14.94
C ILE A 77 -19.16 4.19 13.90
N PRO A 78 -17.93 4.13 13.36
CA PRO A 78 -17.51 3.06 12.48
C PRO A 78 -17.72 1.67 13.12
N PRO A 79 -18.21 0.66 12.36
CA PRO A 79 -18.46 -0.70 12.85
C PRO A 79 -17.32 -1.30 13.69
N ARG A 80 -16.05 -1.11 13.29
CA ARG A 80 -14.90 -1.57 14.09
C ARG A 80 -14.86 -0.97 15.49
N PHE A 81 -15.16 0.32 15.63
CA PHE A 81 -15.19 1.00 16.92
C PHE A 81 -16.42 0.59 17.73
N GLN A 82 -17.55 0.29 17.10
CA GLN A 82 -18.69 -0.29 17.82
C GLN A 82 -18.33 -1.62 18.49
N LYS A 83 -17.61 -2.51 17.79
CA LYS A 83 -17.16 -3.80 18.34
C LYS A 83 -16.21 -3.60 19.53
N ILE A 84 -15.27 -2.67 19.41
CA ILE A 84 -14.33 -2.32 20.47
C ILE A 84 -15.07 -1.71 21.67
N THR A 85 -15.97 -0.76 21.42
CA THR A 85 -16.79 -0.11 22.46
C THR A 85 -17.63 -1.12 23.22
N LYS A 86 -18.27 -2.08 22.54
CA LYS A 86 -18.99 -3.19 23.20
C LYS A 86 -18.06 -3.99 24.12
N CYS A 87 -16.88 -4.36 23.64
CA CYS A 87 -15.89 -5.10 24.41
C CYS A 87 -15.45 -4.33 25.67
N CYS A 88 -15.08 -3.05 25.50
CA CYS A 88 -14.63 -2.19 26.59
C CYS A 88 -15.75 -1.93 27.61
N ARG A 89 -16.99 -1.72 27.16
CA ARG A 89 -18.15 -1.51 28.05
C ARG A 89 -18.36 -2.72 28.96
N HIS A 90 -18.38 -3.94 28.40
CA HIS A 90 -18.53 -5.16 29.21
C HIS A 90 -17.40 -5.29 30.24
N PHE A 91 -16.15 -5.07 29.81
CA PHE A 91 -15.00 -5.08 30.69
C PHE A 91 -15.14 -4.09 31.86
N TRP A 92 -15.49 -2.83 31.57
CA TRP A 92 -15.63 -1.80 32.60
C TRP A 92 -16.78 -2.09 33.55
N MET A 93 -17.95 -2.49 33.04
CA MET A 93 -19.10 -2.84 33.89
C MET A 93 -18.81 -4.02 34.82
N ALA A 94 -18.06 -5.03 34.36
CA ALA A 94 -17.72 -6.20 35.16
C ALA A 94 -16.65 -5.92 36.22
N ASN A 95 -15.66 -5.06 35.93
CA ASN A 95 -14.54 -4.79 36.84
C ASN A 95 -14.79 -3.57 37.76
N PHE A 96 -15.76 -2.70 37.44
CA PHE A 96 -16.14 -1.52 38.24
C PHE A 96 -17.65 -1.55 38.55
N PRO A 97 -18.13 -2.48 39.38
CA PRO A 97 -19.57 -2.69 39.59
C PRO A 97 -20.29 -1.51 40.25
N GLU A 98 -19.58 -0.66 41.01
CA GLU A 98 -20.15 0.51 41.69
C GLU A 98 -20.25 1.78 40.80
N TRP A 99 -19.97 1.65 39.50
CA TRP A 99 -19.89 2.79 38.58
C TRP A 99 -21.16 3.65 38.57
N SER A 100 -22.35 3.06 38.68
CA SER A 100 -23.62 3.80 38.64
C SER A 100 -23.80 4.69 39.87
N ARG A 101 -23.52 4.13 41.06
CA ARG A 101 -23.58 4.86 42.34
C ARG A 101 -22.56 5.97 42.41
N ILE A 102 -21.35 5.73 41.89
CA ILE A 102 -20.28 6.75 41.83
C ILE A 102 -20.67 7.90 40.90
N LEU A 103 -21.26 7.58 39.75
CA LEU A 103 -21.72 8.59 38.80
C LEU A 103 -22.86 9.42 39.38
N GLU A 104 -23.81 8.81 40.08
CA GLU A 104 -24.91 9.49 40.78
C GLU A 104 -24.37 10.46 41.85
N ILE A 105 -23.44 10.01 42.70
CA ILE A 105 -22.84 10.86 43.75
C ILE A 105 -22.12 12.07 43.16
N GLU A 106 -21.41 11.92 42.04
CA GLU A 106 -20.70 13.03 41.40
C GLU A 106 -21.62 13.93 40.57
N LEU A 107 -22.71 13.41 40.00
CA LEU A 107 -23.75 14.22 39.35
C LEU A 107 -24.54 15.06 40.36
N ASP A 108 -24.74 14.55 41.58
CA ASP A 108 -25.34 15.33 42.67
C ASP A 108 -24.43 16.50 43.11
N LYS A 109 -23.10 16.36 42.95
CA LYS A 109 -22.12 17.42 43.25
C LYS A 109 -21.97 18.42 42.10
N ASP A 110 -21.97 17.95 40.86
CA ASP A 110 -21.87 18.75 39.64
C ASP A 110 -22.85 18.21 38.59
N PRO A 111 -24.06 18.78 38.49
CA PRO A 111 -25.07 18.37 37.52
C PRO A 111 -24.60 18.49 36.07
N HIS A 112 -23.59 19.32 35.81
CA HIS A 112 -22.99 19.53 34.49
C HIS A 112 -21.72 18.69 34.27
N LEU A 113 -21.39 17.74 35.15
CA LEU A 113 -20.23 16.87 35.01
C LEU A 113 -20.26 16.08 33.70
N LEU A 114 -21.42 15.50 33.38
CA LEU A 114 -21.60 14.80 32.12
C LEU A 114 -21.62 15.78 30.96
N ASP A 115 -22.20 16.97 31.10
CA ASP A 115 -22.16 18.01 30.05
C ASP A 115 -20.72 18.38 29.66
N LYS A 116 -19.79 18.51 30.63
CA LYS A 116 -18.36 18.76 30.38
C LYS A 116 -17.63 17.61 29.68
N HIS A 117 -18.16 16.39 29.76
CA HIS A 117 -17.51 15.18 29.25
C HIS A 117 -18.27 14.48 28.10
N ILE A 118 -19.53 14.86 27.85
CA ILE A 118 -20.48 14.23 26.93
C ILE A 118 -21.08 15.24 25.94
N LEU A 119 -21.20 16.55 26.26
CA LEU A 119 -21.65 17.56 25.27
C LEU A 119 -20.51 17.97 24.33
N GLU A 120 -20.19 17.09 23.40
CA GLU A 120 -19.87 17.46 22.03
C GLU A 120 -20.76 16.59 21.13
N PRO A 121 -21.50 17.14 20.15
CA PRO A 121 -22.10 16.36 19.07
C PRO A 121 -20.95 15.93 18.14
N GLY A 122 -20.21 14.95 18.63
CA GLY A 122 -18.89 14.56 18.14
C GLY A 122 -18.28 13.62 19.17
N PHE A 123 -17.73 12.50 18.71
CA PHE A 123 -17.07 11.51 19.57
C PHE A 123 -16.11 12.24 20.53
N PRO A 124 -16.28 12.17 21.87
CA PRO A 124 -15.45 12.94 22.78
C PRO A 124 -13.99 12.66 22.44
N HIS A 125 -13.19 13.70 22.18
CA HIS A 125 -11.81 13.51 21.72
C HIS A 125 -11.03 12.60 22.68
N SER A 126 -11.35 12.70 23.98
CA SER A 126 -10.86 11.82 25.05
C SER A 126 -11.28 10.35 24.90
N PHE A 127 -12.55 10.06 24.61
CA PHE A 127 -13.04 8.70 24.40
C PHE A 127 -12.46 8.07 23.13
N SER A 128 -12.44 8.82 22.02
CA SER A 128 -11.84 8.39 20.75
C SER A 128 -10.34 8.07 20.90
N ALA A 129 -9.61 8.97 21.56
CA ALA A 129 -8.20 8.77 21.86
C ALA A 129 -7.97 7.52 22.72
N GLN A 130 -8.84 7.27 23.70
CA GLN A 130 -8.76 6.10 24.56
C GLN A 130 -9.02 4.79 23.81
N LEU A 131 -10.06 4.72 22.98
CA LEU A 131 -10.33 3.54 22.14
C LEU A 131 -9.21 3.32 21.11
N SER A 132 -8.65 4.39 20.56
CA SER A 132 -7.50 4.31 19.66
C SER A 132 -6.28 3.70 20.36
N LYS A 133 -5.95 4.11 21.60
CA LYS A 133 -4.87 3.48 22.38
C LYS A 133 -5.11 1.98 22.59
N ILE A 134 -6.33 1.61 23.00
CA ILE A 134 -6.71 0.20 23.21
C ILE A 134 -6.55 -0.59 21.91
N PHE A 135 -7.04 -0.06 20.79
CA PHE A 135 -6.92 -0.70 19.48
C PHE A 135 -5.47 -0.94 19.06
N HIS A 136 -4.62 0.08 19.10
CA HIS A 136 -3.21 -0.04 18.71
C HIS A 136 -2.44 -1.00 19.63
N PHE A 137 -2.75 -0.99 20.93
CA PHE A 137 -2.19 -1.95 21.88
C PHE A 137 -2.58 -3.40 21.52
N ASN A 138 -3.84 -3.64 21.16
CA ASN A 138 -4.32 -4.97 20.79
C ASN A 138 -3.79 -5.46 19.45
N ILE A 139 -3.63 -4.60 18.45
CA ILE A 139 -2.94 -4.96 17.20
C ILE A 139 -1.51 -5.43 17.49
N LYS A 140 -0.80 -4.69 18.33
CA LYS A 140 0.55 -5.08 18.75
C LYS A 140 0.54 -6.43 19.45
N LEU A 141 -0.34 -6.63 20.43
CA LEU A 141 -0.52 -7.90 21.14
C LEU A 141 -0.83 -9.06 20.19
N ALA A 142 -1.73 -8.86 19.22
CA ALA A 142 -2.11 -9.88 18.25
C ALA A 142 -0.93 -10.29 17.36
N GLY A 143 -0.10 -9.34 16.90
CA GLY A 143 1.13 -9.64 16.18
C GLY A 143 2.15 -10.42 17.02
N PHE A 144 2.28 -10.08 18.31
CA PHE A 144 3.12 -10.83 19.26
C PHE A 144 2.60 -12.24 19.51
N LEU A 145 1.28 -12.41 19.68
CA LEU A 145 0.66 -13.72 19.86
C LEU A 145 0.88 -14.60 18.64
N ASP A 146 0.57 -14.10 17.44
CA ASP A 146 0.75 -14.85 16.19
C ASP A 146 2.18 -15.35 16.02
N SER A 147 3.16 -14.50 16.36
CA SER A 147 4.57 -14.83 16.30
C SER A 147 4.98 -15.80 17.42
N SER A 148 4.38 -15.69 18.60
CA SER A 148 4.58 -16.63 19.70
C SER A 148 3.99 -18.01 19.40
N ILE A 149 2.84 -18.08 18.72
CA ILE A 149 2.27 -19.34 18.22
C ILE A 149 3.23 -19.96 17.21
N ALA A 150 3.68 -19.18 16.22
CA ALA A 150 4.58 -19.68 15.17
C ALA A 150 5.95 -20.15 15.71
N SER A 151 6.44 -19.54 16.78
CA SER A 151 7.74 -19.86 17.40
C SER A 151 7.66 -20.81 18.60
N GLY A 152 6.46 -21.23 19.01
CA GLY A 152 6.26 -22.11 20.17
C GLY A 152 6.48 -21.45 21.54
N GLU A 153 6.28 -20.14 21.66
CA GLU A 153 6.51 -19.32 22.86
C GLU A 153 5.20 -18.86 23.55
N VAL A 154 4.08 -19.53 23.26
CA VAL A 154 2.74 -19.18 23.76
C VAL A 154 2.68 -19.06 25.29
N PHE A 155 3.41 -19.90 26.03
CA PHE A 155 3.44 -19.85 27.50
C PHE A 155 3.99 -18.52 28.04
N ASN A 156 5.04 -17.97 27.42
CA ASN A 156 5.61 -16.67 27.81
C ASN A 156 4.64 -15.53 27.48
N PHE A 157 3.93 -15.65 26.36
CA PHE A 157 2.86 -14.71 26.00
C PHE A 157 1.71 -14.72 27.02
N LEU A 158 1.23 -15.89 27.45
CA LEU A 158 0.17 -16.00 28.46
C LEU A 158 0.57 -15.38 29.80
N ARG A 159 1.83 -15.57 30.24
CA ARG A 159 2.37 -14.90 31.43
C ARG A 159 2.36 -13.38 31.29
N PHE A 160 2.65 -12.85 30.10
CA PHE A 160 2.54 -11.42 29.84
C PHE A 160 1.08 -10.94 29.90
N CYS A 161 0.13 -11.68 29.33
CA CYS A 161 -1.29 -11.35 29.43
C CYS A 161 -1.78 -11.29 30.89
N ASP A 162 -1.31 -12.17 31.77
CA ASP A 162 -1.65 -12.11 33.20
C ASP A 162 -1.11 -10.83 33.87
N SER A 163 0.07 -10.37 33.47
CA SER A 163 0.61 -9.08 33.93
C SER A 163 -0.19 -7.89 33.39
N VAL A 164 -0.62 -7.94 32.13
CA VAL A 164 -1.44 -6.90 31.50
C VAL A 164 -2.81 -6.81 32.18
N PHE A 165 -3.44 -7.94 32.47
CA PHE A 165 -4.71 -7.98 33.19
C PHE A 165 -4.60 -7.34 34.58
N LYS A 166 -3.55 -7.66 35.34
CA LYS A 166 -3.29 -7.01 36.64
C LYS A 166 -3.08 -5.49 36.50
N GLU A 167 -2.33 -5.04 35.48
CA GLU A 167 -2.12 -3.60 35.25
C GLU A 167 -3.39 -2.89 34.79
N SER A 168 -4.29 -3.57 34.06
CA SER A 168 -5.55 -3.01 33.54
C SER A 168 -6.49 -2.49 34.62
N GLN A 169 -6.36 -3.02 35.84
CA GLN A 169 -7.13 -2.63 37.03
C GLN A 169 -6.50 -1.44 37.79
N THR A 170 -5.45 -0.81 37.25
CA THR A 170 -4.75 0.32 37.86
C THR A 170 -4.91 1.60 37.04
N ALA A 171 -4.75 2.78 37.67
CA ALA A 171 -4.77 4.08 36.99
C ALA A 171 -3.77 4.16 35.83
N LYS A 172 -2.66 3.44 35.96
CA LYS A 172 -1.60 3.37 34.96
C LYS A 172 -2.03 2.55 33.74
N GLY A 173 -2.62 1.37 33.94
CA GLY A 173 -3.14 0.55 32.85
C GLY A 173 -4.33 1.19 32.15
N PHE A 174 -5.19 1.87 32.92
CA PHE A 174 -6.28 2.67 32.38
C PHE A 174 -5.76 3.77 31.44
N ARG A 175 -4.81 4.61 31.86
CA ARG A 175 -4.22 5.68 31.02
C ARG A 175 -3.52 5.17 29.75
N ARG A 176 -2.98 3.94 29.79
CA ARG A 176 -2.28 3.28 28.68
C ARG A 176 -3.20 2.50 27.74
N GLY A 177 -4.46 2.25 28.10
CA GLY A 177 -5.39 1.45 27.31
C GLY A 177 -5.09 -0.04 27.33
N HIS A 178 -4.58 -0.57 28.45
CA HIS A 178 -4.24 -1.99 28.62
C HIS A 178 -5.49 -2.85 28.83
N ILE A 179 -6.34 -3.00 27.81
CA ILE A 179 -7.50 -3.91 27.81
C ILE A 179 -7.30 -4.90 26.67
N ILE A 180 -7.47 -6.20 26.92
CA ILE A 180 -7.30 -7.23 25.89
C ILE A 180 -8.64 -7.42 25.16
N GLN A 181 -8.64 -7.24 23.84
CA GLN A 181 -9.81 -7.44 22.99
C GLN A 181 -9.93 -8.91 22.58
N THR A 182 -11.06 -9.54 22.93
CA THR A 182 -11.31 -10.96 22.63
C THR A 182 -11.13 -11.29 21.15
N SER A 183 -11.67 -10.45 20.25
CA SER A 183 -11.62 -10.70 18.81
C SER A 183 -10.24 -10.54 18.16
N MET A 184 -9.29 -9.87 18.83
CA MET A 184 -7.94 -9.68 18.30
C MET A 184 -6.94 -10.69 18.87
N VAL A 185 -7.09 -11.06 20.14
CA VAL A 185 -6.11 -11.89 20.85
C VAL A 185 -6.69 -13.27 21.18
N TYR A 186 -7.81 -13.34 21.88
CA TYR A 186 -8.35 -14.61 22.37
C TYR A 186 -8.92 -15.50 21.27
N GLU A 187 -9.48 -14.93 20.20
CA GLU A 187 -9.90 -15.68 19.03
C GLU A 187 -8.73 -16.47 18.37
N LYS A 188 -7.53 -15.90 18.36
CA LYS A 188 -6.32 -16.56 17.83
C LYS A 188 -5.80 -17.65 18.75
N LEU A 189 -5.88 -17.43 20.06
CA LEU A 189 -5.58 -18.48 21.04
C LEU A 189 -6.58 -19.64 20.92
N ALA A 190 -7.86 -19.35 20.70
CA ALA A 190 -8.88 -20.36 20.46
C ALA A 190 -8.59 -21.17 19.19
N ASN A 191 -8.25 -20.49 18.09
CA ASN A 191 -7.78 -21.12 16.85
C ASN A 191 -6.55 -22.03 17.10
N TYR A 192 -5.56 -21.56 17.87
CA TYR A 192 -4.39 -22.36 18.22
C TYR A 192 -4.76 -23.65 18.97
N TYR A 193 -5.59 -23.55 20.02
CA TYR A 193 -6.01 -24.74 20.77
C TYR A 193 -6.85 -25.70 19.92
N ALA A 194 -7.72 -25.17 19.05
CA ALA A 194 -8.48 -25.95 18.06
C ALA A 194 -7.57 -26.77 17.14
N LYS A 195 -6.53 -26.13 16.59
CA LYS A 195 -5.53 -26.81 15.76
C LYS A 195 -4.79 -27.90 16.51
N CYS A 196 -4.37 -27.63 17.74
CA CYS A 196 -3.75 -28.63 18.60
C CYS A 196 -4.72 -29.75 19.03
N GLY A 197 -6.03 -29.54 18.94
CA GLY A 197 -7.04 -30.41 19.55
C GLY A 197 -6.96 -30.40 21.09
N ASP A 198 -6.49 -29.30 21.68
CA ASP A 198 -6.33 -29.15 23.12
C ASP A 198 -7.58 -28.53 23.75
N TRP A 199 -8.56 -29.40 24.04
CA TRP A 199 -9.79 -29.00 24.71
C TRP A 199 -9.55 -28.40 26.11
N SER A 200 -8.55 -28.90 26.85
CA SER A 200 -8.24 -28.37 28.20
C SER A 200 -7.71 -26.93 28.13
N GLY A 201 -6.82 -26.65 27.19
CA GLY A 201 -6.34 -25.30 26.90
C GLY A 201 -7.47 -24.36 26.47
N TYR A 202 -8.38 -24.85 25.62
CA TYR A 202 -9.55 -24.09 25.20
C TYR A 202 -10.51 -23.74 26.36
N ILE A 203 -10.81 -24.68 27.26
CA ILE A 203 -11.65 -24.41 28.44
C ILE A 203 -10.99 -23.38 29.36
N LYS A 204 -9.68 -23.52 29.64
CA LYS A 204 -8.93 -22.52 30.42
C LYS A 204 -8.95 -21.13 29.77
N LEU A 205 -9.00 -21.06 28.44
CA LEU A 205 -9.17 -19.82 27.70
C LEU A 205 -10.56 -19.21 27.92
N LEU A 206 -11.64 -20.01 27.86
CA LEU A 206 -12.99 -19.52 28.16
C LEU A 206 -13.13 -19.02 29.60
N GLU A 207 -12.58 -19.77 30.57
CA GLU A 207 -12.51 -19.35 31.98
C GLU A 207 -11.76 -18.03 32.13
N ARG A 208 -10.66 -17.87 31.39
CA ARG A 208 -9.88 -16.62 31.37
C ARG A 208 -10.70 -15.46 30.81
N ILE A 209 -11.37 -15.63 29.66
CA ILE A 209 -12.23 -14.60 29.06
C ILE A 209 -13.30 -14.16 30.06
N LYS A 210 -13.96 -15.12 30.73
CA LYS A 210 -14.97 -14.85 31.74
C LYS A 210 -14.41 -14.14 32.97
N ARG A 211 -13.25 -14.57 33.48
CA ARG A 211 -12.54 -13.94 34.62
C ARG A 211 -12.19 -12.48 34.35
N GLU A 212 -11.88 -12.15 33.11
CA GLU A 212 -11.51 -10.79 32.71
C GLU A 212 -12.75 -9.89 32.44
N GLY A 213 -13.98 -10.41 32.54
CA GLY A 213 -15.21 -9.67 32.29
C GLY A 213 -15.51 -9.45 30.82
N LEU A 214 -15.04 -10.36 29.95
CA LEU A 214 -15.19 -10.31 28.50
C LEU A 214 -16.16 -11.40 28.02
N LEU A 215 -16.69 -11.22 26.81
CA LEU A 215 -17.51 -12.23 26.12
C LEU A 215 -16.71 -12.91 24.99
N PRO A 216 -16.85 -14.23 24.78
CA PRO A 216 -16.31 -14.92 23.62
C PRO A 216 -16.86 -14.35 22.30
N SER A 217 -16.06 -14.40 21.24
CA SER A 217 -16.57 -14.06 19.90
C SER A 217 -17.27 -15.26 19.29
N LYS A 218 -18.15 -15.04 18.30
CA LYS A 218 -18.71 -16.12 17.47
C LYS A 218 -17.64 -17.09 16.95
N ASN A 219 -16.50 -16.55 16.52
CA ASN A 219 -15.40 -17.35 15.99
C ASN A 219 -14.73 -18.19 17.08
N THR A 220 -14.63 -17.69 18.32
CA THR A 220 -14.17 -18.47 19.47
C THR A 220 -14.99 -19.75 19.63
N TYR A 221 -16.34 -19.66 19.54
CA TYR A 221 -17.21 -20.84 19.61
C TYR A 221 -16.99 -21.83 18.46
N PHE A 222 -16.82 -21.34 17.23
CA PHE A 222 -16.51 -22.22 16.09
C PHE A 222 -15.22 -23.01 16.29
N TYR A 223 -14.17 -22.39 16.86
CA TYR A 223 -12.94 -23.11 17.21
C TYR A 223 -13.15 -24.12 18.35
N GLY A 224 -14.08 -23.86 19.28
CA GLY A 224 -14.53 -24.85 20.26
C GLY A 224 -15.19 -26.07 19.62
N PHE A 225 -16.07 -25.86 18.63
CA PHE A 225 -16.68 -26.94 17.86
C PHE A 225 -15.64 -27.73 17.06
N GLU A 226 -14.61 -27.07 16.52
CA GLU A 226 -13.50 -27.74 15.85
C GLU A 226 -12.74 -28.66 16.82
N CYS A 227 -12.39 -28.19 18.03
CA CYS A 227 -11.77 -28.99 19.09
C CYS A 227 -12.55 -30.29 19.36
N LEU A 228 -13.85 -30.14 19.64
CA LEU A 228 -14.72 -31.25 20.00
C LEU A 228 -14.94 -32.20 18.82
N GLY A 229 -15.21 -31.66 17.62
CA GLY A 229 -15.37 -32.46 16.41
C GLY A 229 -14.11 -33.26 16.05
N LYS A 230 -12.92 -32.73 16.34
CA LYS A 230 -11.65 -33.46 16.18
C LYS A 230 -11.50 -34.60 17.18
N LEU A 231 -12.02 -34.46 18.40
CA LEU A 231 -12.09 -35.56 19.38
C LEU A 231 -13.09 -36.63 18.92
N MET A 232 -14.26 -36.21 18.42
CA MET A 232 -15.28 -37.12 17.88
C MET A 232 -14.76 -37.95 16.70
N ASN A 233 -14.03 -37.31 15.78
CA ASN A 233 -13.44 -38.00 14.62
C ASN A 233 -12.26 -38.91 14.98
N LYS A 234 -11.63 -38.74 16.15
CA LYS A 234 -10.57 -39.64 16.64
C LYS A 234 -11.12 -40.90 17.31
N ASP A 235 -12.31 -40.84 17.90
CA ASP A 235 -12.89 -41.90 18.73
C ASP A 235 -14.01 -42.74 18.06
N GLY A 236 -14.33 -42.56 16.77
CA GLY A 236 -15.46 -43.30 16.17
C GLY A 236 -15.45 -43.48 14.65
N SER A 237 -14.96 -44.63 14.19
CA SER A 237 -15.63 -45.34 13.11
C SER A 237 -17.00 -45.84 13.62
N GLN A 238 -18.07 -45.57 12.86
CA GLN A 238 -19.48 -46.01 12.99
C GLN A 238 -20.49 -44.96 13.52
N PHE A 239 -21.39 -44.55 12.63
CA PHE A 239 -22.73 -43.99 12.87
C PHE A 239 -23.77 -45.15 12.91
N PRO A 240 -25.03 -44.91 13.32
CA PRO A 240 -25.60 -44.63 14.66
C PRO A 240 -26.56 -45.82 15.07
N PRO A 241 -27.55 -45.77 16.01
CA PRO A 241 -28.68 -44.81 16.07
C PRO A 241 -29.16 -44.36 17.48
N SER A 242 -30.06 -43.39 17.40
CA SER A 242 -30.96 -42.77 18.38
C SER A 242 -31.64 -43.65 19.44
N SER A 243 -31.82 -43.11 20.66
CA SER A 243 -33.10 -43.16 21.41
C SER A 243 -33.07 -42.27 22.68
N HIS A 244 -34.27 -41.96 23.17
CA HIS A 244 -34.67 -40.89 24.09
C HIS A 244 -34.18 -40.88 25.55
N SER A 245 -34.16 -39.64 26.09
CA SER A 245 -34.59 -39.14 27.42
C SER A 245 -34.00 -39.72 28.72
N GLN A 246 -33.43 -38.85 29.57
CA GLN A 246 -34.09 -38.29 30.76
C GLN A 246 -33.17 -37.34 31.54
N SER A 247 -33.80 -36.52 32.39
CA SER A 247 -33.25 -35.37 33.12
C SER A 247 -32.46 -35.77 34.38
N ILE A 248 -31.59 -34.87 34.90
CA ILE A 248 -31.45 -34.46 36.33
C ILE A 248 -30.07 -33.81 36.64
N SER A 249 -30.16 -32.59 37.21
CA SER A 249 -29.34 -31.97 38.26
C SER A 249 -27.89 -31.49 38.06
N LYS A 250 -27.65 -30.35 38.73
CA LYS A 250 -26.47 -29.50 38.88
C LYS A 250 -25.31 -30.15 39.67
N ASN A 251 -24.13 -29.58 39.36
CA ASN A 251 -22.96 -29.33 40.22
C ASN A 251 -21.83 -30.37 40.38
N LYS A 252 -20.62 -29.84 40.11
CA LYS A 252 -19.27 -30.19 40.61
C LYS A 252 -18.69 -31.56 40.24
N ALA A 253 -17.69 -31.54 39.34
CA ALA A 253 -16.37 -32.15 39.59
C ALA A 253 -15.36 -31.75 38.50
N PHE A 254 -14.47 -30.81 38.83
CA PHE A 254 -13.17 -30.70 38.16
C PHE A 254 -12.29 -31.81 38.72
N ASN A 255 -11.87 -32.75 37.88
CA ASN A 255 -10.70 -33.57 38.17
C ASN A 255 -9.85 -33.82 36.93
N ARG A 256 -8.54 -33.81 37.19
CA ARG A 256 -7.39 -33.84 36.29
C ARG A 256 -7.54 -34.87 35.16
N LEU A 257 -7.23 -34.47 33.93
CA LEU A 257 -7.09 -35.38 32.79
C LEU A 257 -5.64 -35.38 32.30
N THR A 258 -4.94 -36.48 32.60
CA THR A 258 -3.75 -36.94 31.86
C THR A 258 -4.19 -37.75 30.62
N PRO A 259 -3.36 -37.82 29.57
CA PRO A 259 -3.78 -38.30 28.25
C PRO A 259 -3.77 -39.83 28.19
N LYS A 260 -4.94 -40.47 28.32
CA LYS A 260 -5.28 -41.82 27.80
C LYS A 260 -6.70 -42.32 28.15
N SER A 261 -7.63 -41.46 28.57
CA SER A 261 -9.03 -41.86 28.75
C SER A 261 -9.83 -41.53 27.48
N VAL A 262 -10.36 -42.57 26.82
CA VAL A 262 -11.39 -42.44 25.78
C VAL A 262 -12.55 -41.64 26.39
N ILE A 263 -12.85 -40.47 25.82
CA ILE A 263 -13.94 -39.62 26.34
C ILE A 263 -15.24 -40.18 25.75
N PRO A 264 -16.22 -40.60 26.58
CA PRO A 264 -17.49 -41.10 26.05
C PRO A 264 -18.13 -40.09 25.11
N MET A 265 -18.59 -40.54 23.94
CA MET A 265 -19.21 -39.70 22.91
C MET A 265 -20.38 -38.87 23.45
N GLU A 266 -21.13 -39.41 24.42
CA GLU A 266 -22.19 -38.69 25.14
C GLU A 266 -21.69 -37.47 25.90
N LYS A 267 -20.52 -37.56 26.55
CA LYS A 267 -19.90 -36.42 27.25
C LYS A 267 -19.47 -35.35 26.25
N ILE A 268 -18.88 -35.75 25.12
CA ILE A 268 -18.51 -34.81 24.06
C ILE A 268 -19.76 -34.12 23.50
N GLY A 269 -20.82 -34.88 23.23
CA GLY A 269 -22.11 -34.35 22.78
C GLY A 269 -22.74 -33.35 23.77
N HIS A 270 -22.63 -33.63 25.08
CA HIS A 270 -23.09 -32.71 26.11
C HIS A 270 -22.31 -31.39 26.11
N GLU A 271 -20.97 -31.44 25.98
CA GLU A 271 -20.14 -30.24 25.87
C GLU A 271 -20.44 -29.43 24.60
N VAL A 272 -20.68 -30.09 23.46
CA VAL A 272 -21.11 -29.42 22.23
C VAL A 272 -22.44 -28.69 22.45
N LYS A 273 -23.42 -29.35 23.09
CA LYS A 273 -24.71 -28.73 23.42
C LYS A 273 -24.52 -27.50 24.31
N ASN A 274 -23.71 -27.59 25.36
CA ASN A 274 -23.43 -26.47 26.26
C ASN A 274 -22.81 -25.28 25.52
N LEU A 275 -21.90 -25.52 24.56
CA LEU A 275 -21.33 -24.45 23.73
C LEU A 275 -22.37 -23.82 22.78
N ILE A 276 -23.27 -24.61 22.20
CA ILE A 276 -24.36 -24.10 21.34
C ILE A 276 -25.28 -23.21 22.16
N ASP A 277 -25.75 -23.71 23.31
CA ASP A 277 -26.68 -22.98 24.17
C ASP A 277 -26.04 -21.67 24.65
N ALA A 278 -24.77 -21.68 25.07
CA ALA A 278 -24.03 -20.48 25.45
C ALA A 278 -23.86 -19.48 24.30
N ALA A 279 -23.57 -19.95 23.08
CA ALA A 279 -23.42 -19.05 21.93
C ALA A 279 -24.75 -18.37 21.54
N GLU A 280 -25.87 -19.08 21.67
CA GLU A 280 -27.21 -18.56 21.36
C GLU A 280 -27.74 -17.62 22.44
N GLU A 281 -27.48 -17.90 23.72
CA GLU A 281 -27.76 -16.97 24.83
C GLU A 281 -27.02 -15.63 24.66
N GLU A 282 -25.81 -15.66 24.09
CA GLU A 282 -25.04 -14.47 23.74
C GLU A 282 -25.46 -13.82 22.40
N GLY A 283 -26.47 -14.38 21.71
CA GLY A 283 -27.04 -13.84 20.47
C GLY A 283 -26.24 -14.13 19.19
N HIS A 284 -25.33 -15.11 19.20
CA HIS A 284 -24.55 -15.47 18.01
C HIS A 284 -25.35 -16.38 17.07
N ASN A 285 -25.45 -16.00 15.79
CA ASN A 285 -26.02 -16.87 14.76
C ASN A 285 -24.97 -17.86 14.22
N LEU A 286 -25.08 -19.13 14.62
CA LEU A 286 -24.17 -20.23 14.24
C LEU A 286 -24.32 -20.70 12.79
N THR A 287 -25.36 -20.27 12.06
CA THR A 287 -25.54 -20.62 10.64
C THR A 287 -24.73 -19.75 9.68
N GLN A 288 -24.15 -18.64 10.15
CA GLN A 288 -23.47 -17.66 9.28
C GLN A 288 -22.01 -17.43 9.66
N GLY A 289 -21.18 -17.17 8.65
CA GLY A 289 -19.79 -16.72 8.83
C GLY A 289 -18.75 -17.82 8.98
N LEU A 290 -19.12 -19.08 8.77
CA LEU A 290 -18.21 -20.22 8.84
C LEU A 290 -17.10 -20.16 7.78
N LEU A 291 -17.45 -19.77 6.55
CA LEU A 291 -16.48 -19.53 5.47
C LEU A 291 -15.58 -18.31 5.69
N GLY A 292 -15.87 -17.52 6.73
CA GLY A 292 -15.10 -16.36 7.20
C GLY A 292 -13.95 -16.70 8.15
N LEU A 293 -13.81 -17.98 8.53
CA LEU A 293 -12.82 -18.47 9.48
C LEU A 293 -11.51 -18.84 8.78
N SER A 294 -10.42 -18.87 9.53
CA SER A 294 -9.16 -19.48 9.08
C SER A 294 -9.27 -20.99 9.26
N LEU A 295 -9.58 -21.70 8.17
CA LEU A 295 -9.85 -23.13 8.15
C LEU A 295 -8.62 -23.88 7.60
N GLU A 296 -8.11 -24.84 8.36
CA GLU A 296 -7.13 -25.81 7.88
C GLU A 296 -7.82 -27.04 7.28
N GLU A 297 -7.01 -27.95 6.74
CA GLU A 297 -7.51 -29.21 6.20
C GLU A 297 -8.29 -30.00 7.28
N GLY A 298 -9.56 -30.29 6.99
CA GLY A 298 -10.46 -30.98 7.92
C GLY A 298 -11.10 -30.10 8.99
N SER A 299 -10.73 -28.83 9.17
CA SER A 299 -11.36 -27.92 10.15
C SER A 299 -12.86 -27.78 9.90
N LEU A 300 -13.26 -27.52 8.65
CA LEU A 300 -14.67 -27.42 8.27
C LEU A 300 -15.44 -28.70 8.61
N LYS A 301 -14.88 -29.85 8.26
CA LYS A 301 -15.46 -31.17 8.58
C LYS A 301 -15.62 -31.35 10.08
N ASN A 302 -14.61 -31.02 10.88
CA ASN A 302 -14.67 -31.14 12.34
C ASN A 302 -15.78 -30.26 12.94
N ILE A 303 -15.85 -28.99 12.54
CA ILE A 303 -16.88 -28.07 13.02
C ILE A 303 -18.28 -28.58 12.67
N LEU A 304 -18.49 -29.00 11.41
CA LEU A 304 -19.77 -29.55 10.97
C LEU A 304 -20.11 -30.85 11.69
N THR A 305 -19.13 -31.71 11.96
CA THR A 305 -19.32 -32.97 12.70
C THR A 305 -19.88 -32.69 14.10
N ALA A 306 -19.28 -31.74 14.83
CA ALA A 306 -19.77 -31.35 16.15
C ALA A 306 -21.18 -30.75 16.07
N LEU A 307 -21.39 -29.75 15.20
CA LEU A 307 -22.67 -29.04 15.08
C LEU A 307 -23.82 -29.98 14.69
N LEU A 308 -23.63 -30.80 13.66
CA LEU A 308 -24.67 -31.68 13.12
C LEU A 308 -24.98 -32.86 14.05
N TYR A 309 -24.04 -33.27 14.90
CA TYR A 309 -24.28 -34.32 15.89
C TYR A 309 -25.35 -33.93 16.92
N VAL A 310 -25.32 -32.69 17.42
CA VAL A 310 -26.31 -32.19 18.38
C VAL A 310 -27.54 -31.60 17.68
N ARG A 311 -27.36 -30.94 16.53
CA ARG A 311 -28.45 -30.35 15.73
C ARG A 311 -28.41 -30.83 14.28
N PRO A 312 -28.96 -32.01 13.96
CA PRO A 312 -28.95 -32.55 12.60
C PRO A 312 -29.64 -31.65 11.55
N ASN A 313 -30.61 -30.85 11.99
CA ASN A 313 -31.41 -29.96 11.13
C ASN A 313 -30.78 -28.57 10.93
N ILE A 314 -29.64 -28.26 11.55
CA ILE A 314 -28.97 -26.97 11.31
C ILE A 314 -28.45 -26.95 9.87
N ASN A 315 -28.67 -25.85 9.15
CA ASN A 315 -28.17 -25.67 7.80
C ASN A 315 -27.17 -24.51 7.75
N PRO A 316 -25.87 -24.77 8.01
CA PRO A 316 -24.84 -23.75 7.92
C PRO A 316 -24.73 -23.20 6.51
N ASN A 317 -24.55 -21.89 6.38
CA ASN A 317 -24.38 -21.24 5.10
C ASN A 317 -22.97 -21.49 4.56
N LEU A 318 -22.90 -22.42 3.61
CA LEU A 318 -21.70 -22.84 2.89
C LEU A 318 -21.73 -22.38 1.43
N ASN A 319 -22.18 -21.15 1.17
CA ASN A 319 -22.26 -20.61 -0.19
C ASN A 319 -21.39 -19.37 -0.38
N TYR A 320 -20.34 -19.46 -1.20
CA TYR A 320 -19.48 -18.32 -1.57
C TYR A 320 -20.18 -17.30 -2.48
N PHE A 321 -21.27 -17.68 -3.15
CA PHE A 321 -22.04 -16.79 -4.03
C PHE A 321 -22.97 -15.85 -3.25
N MET A 322 -23.00 -15.92 -1.91
CA MET A 322 -23.83 -15.14 -0.99
C MET A 322 -24.73 -14.14 -1.70
N HIS A 323 -25.99 -14.55 -1.89
CA HIS A 323 -27.03 -13.78 -2.52
C HIS A 323 -26.95 -12.29 -2.16
N TYR A 324 -26.97 -11.45 -3.18
CA TYR A 324 -27.53 -10.10 -3.18
C TYR A 324 -29.05 -10.14 -2.90
N SER A 325 -29.48 -10.99 -1.96
CA SER A 325 -30.88 -11.13 -1.59
C SER A 325 -31.30 -9.85 -0.89
N SER A 326 -32.27 -9.22 -1.51
CA SER A 326 -32.96 -8.00 -1.14
C SER A 326 -33.62 -7.98 0.25
N SER A 327 -33.52 -9.07 1.03
CA SER A 327 -34.37 -9.32 2.20
C SER A 327 -33.84 -8.79 3.54
N SER A 328 -32.59 -8.29 3.63
CA SER A 328 -32.07 -7.68 4.86
C SER A 328 -31.33 -6.36 4.58
N ILE A 329 -31.94 -5.50 3.77
CA ILE A 329 -31.38 -4.23 3.33
C ILE A 329 -31.85 -3.13 4.29
N SER A 330 -30.91 -2.48 4.98
CA SER A 330 -31.20 -1.32 5.83
C SER A 330 -31.88 -0.19 5.04
N THR A 331 -32.67 0.67 5.70
CA THR A 331 -33.33 1.82 5.07
C THR A 331 -32.37 2.76 4.34
N HIS A 332 -31.11 2.84 4.78
CA HIS A 332 -30.06 3.60 4.09
C HIS A 332 -29.65 3.00 2.74
N THR A 333 -29.58 1.66 2.67
CA THR A 333 -29.19 0.92 1.48
C THR A 333 -30.30 0.91 0.41
N LYS A 334 -31.57 1.13 0.79
CA LYS A 334 -32.66 1.44 -0.17
C LYS A 334 -32.40 2.76 -0.92
N ARG A 335 -31.98 3.81 -0.21
CA ARG A 335 -31.62 5.11 -0.81
C ARG A 335 -30.38 5.04 -1.70
N THR A 336 -29.36 4.26 -1.34
CA THR A 336 -28.16 4.08 -2.17
C THR A 336 -28.45 3.23 -3.43
N LYS A 337 -29.34 2.23 -3.32
CA LYS A 337 -29.88 1.51 -4.49
C LYS A 337 -30.68 2.42 -5.42
N GLU A 338 -31.43 3.38 -4.89
CA GLU A 338 -32.16 4.38 -5.70
C GLU A 338 -31.22 5.32 -6.47
N ILE A 339 -30.04 5.66 -5.93
CA ILE A 339 -29.07 6.58 -6.55
C ILE A 339 -28.15 5.87 -7.57
N SER A 340 -27.82 4.58 -7.36
CA SER A 340 -27.02 3.75 -8.28
C SER A 340 -27.86 3.03 -9.36
N HIS A 341 -29.18 3.25 -9.36
CA HIS A 341 -30.12 2.46 -10.13
C HIS A 341 -30.01 2.59 -11.66
N PRO A 342 -29.68 3.73 -12.30
CA PRO A 342 -29.76 3.82 -13.77
C PRO A 342 -28.73 2.96 -14.50
N ALA A 343 -27.46 3.03 -14.12
CA ALA A 343 -26.38 2.31 -14.82
C ALA A 343 -26.47 0.81 -14.58
N GLN A 344 -26.68 0.38 -13.31
CA GLN A 344 -26.83 -1.04 -13.02
C GLN A 344 -28.12 -1.61 -13.63
N LYS A 345 -29.25 -0.90 -13.55
CA LYS A 345 -30.51 -1.33 -14.21
C LYS A 345 -30.37 -1.39 -15.72
N HIS A 346 -29.63 -0.46 -16.33
CA HIS A 346 -29.32 -0.52 -17.75
C HIS A 346 -28.50 -1.76 -18.07
N LEU A 347 -27.39 -2.00 -17.35
CA LEU A 347 -26.58 -3.20 -17.50
C LEU A 347 -27.41 -4.48 -17.31
N ASP A 348 -28.30 -4.52 -16.31
CA ASP A 348 -29.16 -5.69 -16.05
C ASP A 348 -30.22 -5.89 -17.16
N SER A 349 -30.64 -4.81 -17.84
CA SER A 349 -31.63 -4.85 -18.92
C SER A 349 -31.06 -5.20 -20.29
N VAL A 350 -29.76 -4.97 -20.51
CA VAL A 350 -29.11 -5.22 -21.80
C VAL A 350 -28.70 -6.70 -21.88
N LYS A 351 -29.02 -7.34 -23.00
CA LYS A 351 -28.54 -8.71 -23.28
C LYS A 351 -27.06 -8.65 -23.63
N HIS A 352 -26.22 -9.14 -22.73
CA HIS A 352 -24.76 -9.22 -22.96
C HIS A 352 -24.39 -10.45 -23.80
N GLU A 353 -23.51 -10.25 -24.78
CA GLU A 353 -22.80 -11.36 -25.41
C GLU A 353 -21.88 -12.03 -24.40
N ARG A 354 -21.91 -13.36 -24.31
CA ARG A 354 -21.03 -14.12 -23.40
C ARG A 354 -19.68 -14.45 -24.03
N LYS A 355 -19.23 -13.70 -25.03
CA LYS A 355 -17.93 -13.94 -25.67
C LYS A 355 -16.81 -13.55 -24.72
N ASN A 356 -15.85 -14.46 -24.50
CA ASN A 356 -14.70 -14.14 -23.68
C ASN A 356 -13.66 -13.35 -24.50
N PRO A 357 -13.35 -12.09 -24.14
CA PRO A 357 -12.42 -11.26 -24.90
C PRO A 357 -10.97 -11.78 -24.86
N TYR A 358 -10.62 -12.62 -23.88
CA TYR A 358 -9.26 -13.11 -23.66
C TYR A 358 -9.10 -14.61 -23.96
N ALA A 359 -10.11 -15.23 -24.58
CA ALA A 359 -10.05 -16.63 -24.96
C ALA A 359 -8.82 -16.94 -25.84
N GLY A 360 -8.18 -18.08 -25.55
CA GLY A 360 -6.99 -18.55 -26.27
C GLY A 360 -5.75 -17.69 -26.04
N ILE A 361 -5.68 -16.92 -24.94
CA ILE A 361 -4.43 -16.28 -24.52
C ILE A 361 -3.38 -17.31 -24.11
N PHE A 362 -3.84 -18.46 -23.58
CA PHE A 362 -3.02 -19.65 -23.37
C PHE A 362 -3.34 -20.69 -24.44
N THR A 363 -2.33 -21.37 -24.98
CA THR A 363 -2.55 -22.36 -26.03
C THR A 363 -3.13 -23.65 -25.46
N ASP A 364 -2.64 -24.07 -24.30
CA ASP A 364 -3.09 -25.27 -23.61
C ASP A 364 -3.04 -25.14 -22.06
N PHE A 365 -3.37 -26.22 -21.37
CA PHE A 365 -3.31 -26.29 -19.91
C PHE A 365 -1.87 -26.25 -19.36
N GLY A 366 -0.89 -26.73 -20.14
CA GLY A 366 0.52 -26.69 -19.79
C GLY A 366 1.04 -25.25 -19.68
N ASP A 367 0.66 -24.38 -20.62
CA ASP A 367 0.95 -22.95 -20.60
C ASP A 367 0.38 -22.27 -19.35
N ILE A 368 -0.88 -22.55 -19.01
CA ILE A 368 -1.51 -22.04 -17.79
C ILE A 368 -0.71 -22.46 -16.54
N SER A 369 -0.35 -23.75 -16.47
CA SER A 369 0.45 -24.29 -15.37
C SER A 369 1.82 -23.61 -15.28
N LYS A 370 2.48 -23.40 -16.41
CA LYS A 370 3.78 -22.73 -16.49
C LYS A 370 3.70 -21.26 -16.06
N ALA A 371 2.67 -20.54 -16.48
CA ALA A 371 2.44 -19.14 -16.07
C ALA A 371 2.22 -19.03 -14.56
N PHE A 372 1.34 -19.87 -13.99
CA PHE A 372 1.10 -19.93 -12.56
C PHE A 372 2.37 -20.26 -11.77
N LYS A 373 3.11 -21.31 -12.17
CA LYS A 373 4.35 -21.73 -11.49
C LYS A 373 5.41 -20.63 -11.54
N SER A 374 5.52 -19.94 -12.67
CA SER A 374 6.44 -18.83 -12.85
C SER A 374 6.08 -17.65 -11.94
N GLN A 375 4.79 -17.27 -11.88
CA GLN A 375 4.31 -16.24 -10.95
C GLN A 375 4.51 -16.63 -9.49
N MET A 376 4.17 -17.87 -9.14
CA MET A 376 4.34 -18.40 -7.78
C MET A 376 5.81 -18.39 -7.35
N HIS A 377 6.73 -18.71 -8.26
CA HIS A 377 8.17 -18.65 -8.01
C HIS A 377 8.64 -17.23 -7.71
N VAL A 378 8.24 -16.26 -8.53
CA VAL A 378 8.55 -14.82 -8.34
C VAL A 378 8.05 -14.34 -6.97
N GLU A 379 6.84 -14.72 -6.57
CA GLU A 379 6.27 -14.29 -5.30
C GLU A 379 6.92 -14.96 -4.07
N LYS A 380 7.32 -16.23 -4.19
CA LYS A 380 8.02 -16.97 -3.12
C LYS A 380 9.40 -16.38 -2.81
N MET A 381 10.06 -15.74 -3.77
CA MET A 381 11.37 -15.10 -3.54
C MET A 381 11.31 -13.95 -2.54
N THR A 382 10.13 -13.34 -2.32
CA THR A 382 9.89 -12.13 -1.49
C THR A 382 10.57 -10.85 -1.97
N GLU A 383 11.70 -10.98 -2.67
CA GLU A 383 12.46 -9.94 -3.36
C GLU A 383 13.05 -10.52 -4.65
N VAL A 384 12.81 -9.84 -5.76
CA VAL A 384 13.10 -10.33 -7.11
C VAL A 384 14.23 -9.50 -7.69
N THR A 385 15.35 -10.15 -7.96
CA THR A 385 16.49 -9.52 -8.62
C THR A 385 16.17 -9.29 -10.11
N VAL A 386 16.46 -8.07 -10.57
CA VAL A 386 16.27 -7.63 -11.96
C VAL A 386 17.63 -7.22 -12.50
N SER A 387 18.08 -7.81 -13.61
CA SER A 387 19.32 -7.39 -14.26
C SER A 387 19.14 -6.00 -14.89
N PRO A 388 19.97 -5.01 -14.54
CA PRO A 388 19.80 -3.67 -15.08
C PRO A 388 20.26 -3.59 -16.52
N VAL A 389 19.55 -2.78 -17.31
CA VAL A 389 19.94 -2.48 -18.70
C VAL A 389 20.83 -1.25 -18.83
N LEU A 390 20.92 -0.43 -17.76
CA LEU A 390 21.77 0.76 -17.62
C LEU A 390 22.57 0.66 -16.30
N SER A 391 23.73 1.31 -16.20
CA SER A 391 24.50 1.32 -14.95
C SER A 391 23.81 2.15 -13.86
N PRO A 392 23.54 1.61 -12.66
CA PRO A 392 23.06 2.40 -11.52
C PRO A 392 24.17 3.27 -10.90
N PHE A 393 25.44 2.95 -11.18
CA PHE A 393 26.60 3.65 -10.63
C PHE A 393 27.17 4.71 -11.58
N GLY A 394 26.49 4.91 -12.72
CA GLY A 394 26.88 5.83 -13.78
C GLY A 394 27.89 5.31 -14.78
N GLN A 395 28.21 6.15 -15.77
CA GLN A 395 29.32 5.91 -16.70
C GLN A 395 30.63 6.34 -16.04
N SER A 396 31.61 5.42 -15.98
CA SER A 396 32.95 5.73 -15.50
C SER A 396 33.69 6.57 -16.55
N GLU A 397 34.36 7.65 -16.14
CA GLU A 397 35.29 8.39 -17.01
C GLU A 397 36.52 7.56 -17.40
N ALA A 398 36.77 6.44 -16.70
CA ALA A 398 37.86 5.52 -16.98
C ALA A 398 37.49 4.48 -18.06
N ALA A 399 38.51 4.04 -18.83
CA ALA A 399 38.37 3.00 -19.84
C ALA A 399 37.68 1.74 -19.29
N PRO A 400 36.80 1.08 -20.08
CA PRO A 400 36.09 -0.12 -19.65
C PRO A 400 37.07 -1.23 -19.28
N LEU A 401 36.87 -1.83 -18.09
CA LEU A 401 37.69 -2.95 -17.61
C LEU A 401 37.52 -4.17 -18.52
N SER A 402 38.59 -4.96 -18.66
CA SER A 402 38.54 -6.23 -19.41
C SER A 402 37.51 -7.19 -18.79
N PRO A 403 36.78 -7.99 -19.60
CA PRO A 403 35.76 -8.91 -19.09
C PRO A 403 36.30 -9.89 -18.03
N GLU A 404 37.54 -10.36 -18.19
CA GLU A 404 38.18 -11.29 -17.26
C GLU A 404 38.49 -10.63 -15.91
N LEU A 405 38.97 -9.38 -15.91
CA LEU A 405 39.18 -8.63 -14.67
C LEU A 405 37.87 -8.36 -13.93
N LYS A 406 36.79 -8.02 -14.65
CA LYS A 406 35.44 -7.86 -14.06
C LYS A 406 34.97 -9.16 -13.40
N LYS A 407 35.14 -10.30 -14.07
CA LYS A 407 34.79 -11.62 -13.55
C LYS A 407 35.60 -11.97 -12.28
N ASN A 408 36.89 -11.66 -12.27
CA ASN A 408 37.73 -11.87 -11.08
C ASN A 408 37.31 -10.96 -9.90
N LEU A 409 36.99 -9.69 -10.17
CA LEU A 409 36.46 -8.77 -9.17
C LEU A 409 35.11 -9.22 -8.62
N HIS A 410 34.23 -9.75 -9.49
CA HIS A 410 32.96 -10.35 -9.12
C HIS A 410 33.14 -11.57 -8.22
N ASN A 411 33.98 -12.53 -8.61
CA ASN A 411 34.24 -13.72 -7.81
C ASN A 411 34.81 -13.37 -6.42
N ALA A 412 35.70 -12.38 -6.34
CA ALA A 412 36.22 -11.89 -5.08
C ALA A 412 35.12 -11.22 -4.22
N LEU A 413 34.20 -10.49 -4.85
CA LEU A 413 33.06 -9.88 -4.16
C LEU A 413 32.09 -10.93 -3.61
N ILE A 414 31.81 -12.00 -4.36
CA ILE A 414 30.98 -13.12 -3.90
C ILE A 414 31.60 -13.79 -2.67
N LYS A 415 32.92 -14.04 -2.69
CA LYS A 415 33.65 -14.57 -1.52
C LYS A 415 33.54 -13.65 -0.30
N GLU A 416 33.60 -12.33 -0.49
CA GLU A 416 33.43 -11.37 0.60
C GLU A 416 31.99 -11.38 1.15
N ARG A 417 30.98 -11.57 0.30
CA ARG A 417 29.57 -11.73 0.72
C ARG A 417 29.34 -13.04 1.49
N GLU A 418 29.98 -14.14 1.08
CA GLU A 418 29.96 -15.41 1.83
C GLU A 418 30.59 -15.24 3.22
N HIS A 419 31.69 -14.48 3.32
CA HIS A 419 32.29 -14.13 4.59
C HIS A 419 31.33 -13.30 5.47
N TRP A 420 30.66 -12.29 4.91
CA TRP A 420 29.64 -11.52 5.62
C TRP A 420 28.50 -12.39 6.14
N HIS A 421 28.05 -13.37 5.35
CA HIS A 421 27.01 -14.30 5.76
C HIS A 421 27.37 -15.05 7.04
N GLN A 422 28.58 -15.63 7.08
CA GLN A 422 29.06 -16.38 8.25
C GLN A 422 29.19 -15.50 9.50
N VAL A 423 29.72 -14.28 9.34
CA VAL A 423 29.87 -13.30 10.43
C VAL A 423 28.50 -12.90 10.98
N LEU A 424 27.58 -12.51 10.11
CA LEU A 424 26.24 -12.08 10.49
C LEU A 424 25.42 -13.23 11.11
N LEU A 425 25.55 -14.45 10.58
CA LEU A 425 24.89 -15.63 11.12
C LEU A 425 25.34 -15.92 12.56
N THR A 426 26.64 -15.82 12.82
CA THR A 426 27.21 -16.02 14.15
C THR A 426 26.69 -14.97 15.12
N ALA A 427 26.79 -13.69 14.75
CA ALA A 427 26.32 -12.58 15.57
C ALA A 427 24.80 -12.64 15.82
N PHE A 428 24.01 -13.02 14.81
CA PHE A 428 22.56 -13.19 14.92
C PHE A 428 22.20 -14.27 15.96
N ASN A 429 22.87 -15.43 15.92
CA ASN A 429 22.64 -16.51 16.88
C ASN A 429 22.95 -16.08 18.32
N GLU A 430 23.99 -15.28 18.53
CA GLU A 430 24.31 -14.71 19.85
C GLU A 430 23.24 -13.72 20.33
N GLN A 431 22.80 -12.80 19.46
CA GLN A 431 21.74 -11.86 19.80
C GLN A 431 20.41 -12.57 20.08
N LEU A 432 20.08 -13.62 19.33
CA LEU A 432 18.89 -14.43 19.56
C LEU A 432 18.90 -15.07 20.95
N LYS A 433 20.06 -15.58 21.42
CA LYS A 433 20.23 -16.10 22.78
C LYS A 433 20.02 -15.01 23.84
N ARG A 434 20.56 -13.80 23.64
CA ARG A 434 20.38 -12.66 24.55
C ARG A 434 18.90 -12.26 24.65
N LEU A 435 18.22 -12.14 23.51
CA LEU A 435 16.80 -11.80 23.46
C LEU A 435 15.93 -12.88 24.13
N LYS A 436 16.28 -14.17 23.99
CA LYS A 436 15.60 -15.27 24.69
C LYS A 436 15.60 -15.10 26.20
N ILE A 437 16.75 -14.75 26.78
CA ILE A 437 16.91 -14.55 28.24
C ILE A 437 16.03 -13.39 28.73
N ILE A 438 15.98 -12.30 27.96
CA ILE A 438 15.13 -11.13 28.29
C ILE A 438 13.65 -11.49 28.15
N HIS A 439 13.29 -12.22 27.09
CA HIS A 439 11.92 -12.65 26.84
C HIS A 439 11.39 -13.58 27.94
N ALA A 440 12.22 -14.51 28.44
CA ALA A 440 11.87 -15.42 29.52
C ALA A 440 11.51 -14.71 30.84
N LYS A 441 11.94 -13.45 31.02
CA LYS A 441 11.56 -12.60 32.17
C LYS A 441 10.17 -11.94 32.01
N GLY A 442 9.38 -12.33 31.01
CA GLY A 442 8.03 -11.80 30.76
C GLY A 442 7.99 -10.45 30.05
N LYS A 443 9.07 -10.07 29.34
CA LYS A 443 9.12 -8.83 28.55
C LYS A 443 8.82 -9.11 27.07
N LEU A 444 8.10 -8.20 26.42
CA LEU A 444 7.94 -8.18 24.97
C LEU A 444 9.27 -7.81 24.31
N THR A 445 9.79 -8.69 23.46
CA THR A 445 11.06 -8.49 22.73
C THR A 445 10.91 -8.94 21.28
N ALA A 446 11.90 -8.66 20.42
CA ALA A 446 11.90 -9.16 19.05
C ALA A 446 12.06 -10.69 18.93
N TYR A 447 12.36 -11.41 20.02
CA TYR A 447 12.68 -12.85 19.99
C TYR A 447 11.64 -13.74 19.29
N PRO A 448 10.32 -13.66 19.58
CA PRO A 448 9.34 -14.54 18.93
C PRO A 448 9.29 -14.35 17.41
N PHE A 449 9.58 -13.13 16.92
CA PHE A 449 9.59 -12.81 15.49
C PHE A 449 10.86 -13.32 14.79
N LEU A 450 11.99 -13.30 15.51
CA LEU A 450 13.31 -13.74 15.02
C LEU A 450 13.55 -15.25 15.17
N LYS A 451 12.57 -16.00 15.68
CA LYS A 451 12.62 -17.48 15.82
C LYS A 451 11.78 -18.23 14.78
N ILE A 452 10.96 -17.52 14.00
CA ILE A 452 10.02 -18.14 13.04
C ILE A 452 10.77 -18.81 11.89
N LEU A 453 11.81 -18.15 11.37
CA LEU A 453 12.63 -18.65 10.27
C LEU A 453 13.92 -19.32 10.78
N PRO A 454 14.58 -20.15 9.95
CA PRO A 454 15.95 -20.57 10.22
C PRO A 454 16.90 -19.36 10.29
N ALA A 455 17.91 -19.43 11.16
CA ALA A 455 18.87 -18.34 11.37
C ALA A 455 19.58 -17.88 10.08
N SER A 456 19.90 -18.82 9.18
CA SER A 456 20.54 -18.53 7.89
C SER A 456 19.73 -17.54 7.05
N ASN A 457 18.41 -17.70 7.01
CA ASN A 457 17.54 -16.83 6.22
C ASN A 457 17.60 -15.38 6.70
N TYR A 458 17.77 -15.12 8.01
CA TYR A 458 17.94 -13.75 8.51
C TYR A 458 19.26 -13.13 8.04
N ALA A 459 20.33 -13.91 7.93
CA ALA A 459 21.59 -13.45 7.35
C ALA A 459 21.43 -13.10 5.86
N ASP A 460 20.72 -13.93 5.09
CA ASP A 460 20.41 -13.65 3.68
C ASP A 460 19.60 -12.35 3.50
N LEU A 461 18.61 -12.13 4.37
CA LEU A 461 17.80 -10.91 4.38
C LEU A 461 18.64 -9.67 4.71
N MET A 462 19.60 -9.78 5.64
CA MET A 462 20.54 -8.69 5.96
C MET A 462 21.46 -8.38 4.78
N ILE A 463 22.03 -9.38 4.12
CA ILE A 463 22.89 -9.22 2.92
C ILE A 463 22.12 -8.53 1.80
N THR A 464 20.91 -9.00 1.51
CA THR A 464 20.06 -8.38 0.48
C THR A 464 19.64 -6.96 0.88
N GLY A 465 19.54 -6.68 2.19
CA GLY A 465 19.34 -5.33 2.72
C GLY A 465 20.52 -4.41 2.42
N ILE A 466 21.74 -4.89 2.63
CA ILE A 466 23.00 -4.17 2.34
C ILE A 466 23.14 -3.91 0.84
N ASP A 467 22.90 -4.93 0.02
CA ASP A 467 22.94 -4.82 -1.44
C ASP A 467 22.07 -3.65 -1.95
N MET A 468 20.87 -3.49 -1.39
CA MET A 468 19.96 -2.40 -1.73
C MET A 468 20.45 -1.03 -1.21
N LEU A 469 21.03 -1.00 0.00
CA LEU A 469 21.66 0.22 0.53
C LEU A 469 22.84 0.70 -0.33
N ILE A 470 23.55 -0.20 -1.02
CA ILE A 470 24.64 0.16 -1.94
C ILE A 470 24.11 0.93 -3.15
N VAL A 471 23.03 0.45 -3.76
CA VAL A 471 22.37 1.12 -4.89
C VAL A 471 21.72 2.42 -4.44
N ASP A 472 20.98 2.39 -3.32
CA ASP A 472 20.33 3.58 -2.77
C ASP A 472 21.37 4.65 -2.41
N SER A 473 22.48 4.31 -1.76
CA SER A 473 23.54 5.27 -1.43
C SER A 473 24.22 5.90 -2.66
N ALA A 474 24.15 5.25 -3.83
CA ALA A 474 24.66 5.81 -5.09
C ALA A 474 23.66 6.80 -5.72
N LEU A 475 22.36 6.57 -5.54
CA LEU A 475 21.29 7.28 -6.25
C LEU A 475 20.53 8.30 -5.39
N GLN A 476 20.37 8.04 -4.09
CA GLN A 476 19.43 8.70 -3.19
C GLN A 476 19.94 8.77 -1.73
N TYR A 477 19.22 9.52 -0.90
CA TYR A 477 19.40 9.59 0.56
C TYR A 477 18.63 8.44 1.24
N THR A 478 19.24 7.82 2.26
CA THR A 478 18.57 6.79 3.08
C THR A 478 18.70 7.10 4.57
N SER A 479 17.55 7.26 5.24
CA SER A 479 17.46 7.38 6.70
C SER A 479 17.63 6.03 7.38
N SER A 480 18.29 5.99 8.54
CA SER A 480 18.36 4.80 9.39
C SER A 480 16.99 4.29 9.82
N SER A 481 16.07 5.20 10.14
CA SER A 481 14.70 4.83 10.52
C SER A 481 13.94 4.08 9.42
N VAL A 482 14.12 4.52 8.17
CA VAL A 482 13.52 3.89 7.00
C VAL A 482 14.18 2.54 6.72
N ALA A 483 15.50 2.44 6.83
CA ALA A 483 16.23 1.18 6.66
C ALA A 483 15.76 0.12 7.66
N CYS A 484 15.62 0.46 8.94
CA CYS A 484 15.07 -0.45 9.96
C CYS A 484 13.65 -0.91 9.58
N LEU A 485 12.76 0.02 9.21
CA LEU A 485 11.40 -0.35 8.83
C LEU A 485 11.36 -1.29 7.62
N GLN A 486 12.24 -1.09 6.63
CA GLN A 486 12.33 -1.98 5.46
C GLN A 486 12.86 -3.36 5.84
N LEU A 487 13.90 -3.46 6.67
CA LEU A 487 14.39 -4.75 7.17
C LEU A 487 13.30 -5.52 7.92
N GLY A 488 12.55 -4.85 8.80
CA GLY A 488 11.41 -5.47 9.50
C GLY A 488 10.35 -6.02 8.56
N ARG A 489 10.03 -5.30 7.48
CA ARG A 489 9.06 -5.75 6.46
C ARG A 489 9.56 -6.93 5.65
N ARG A 490 10.86 -6.98 5.35
CA ARG A 490 11.47 -8.15 4.69
C ARG A 490 11.30 -9.40 5.54
N VAL A 491 11.54 -9.29 6.84
CA VAL A 491 11.31 -10.39 7.79
C VAL A 491 9.84 -10.81 7.83
N GLU A 492 8.91 -9.86 7.96
CA GLU A 492 7.46 -10.15 7.98
C GLU A 492 7.03 -10.97 6.76
N ARG A 493 7.47 -10.55 5.57
CA ARG A 493 7.16 -11.22 4.30
C ARG A 493 7.75 -12.62 4.24
N ALA A 494 9.03 -12.78 4.58
CA ALA A 494 9.69 -14.08 4.60
C ALA A 494 9.01 -15.04 5.59
N CYS A 495 8.66 -14.56 6.79
CA CYS A 495 7.90 -15.34 7.78
C CYS A 495 6.52 -15.74 7.25
N THR A 496 5.83 -14.85 6.54
CA THR A 496 4.51 -15.12 5.96
C THR A 496 4.57 -16.22 4.90
N VAL A 497 5.49 -16.10 3.94
CA VAL A 497 5.69 -17.10 2.87
C VAL A 497 6.09 -18.46 3.46
N TYR A 498 7.03 -18.47 4.42
CA TYR A 498 7.45 -19.70 5.10
C TYR A 498 6.28 -20.40 5.81
N ARG A 499 5.42 -19.64 6.49
CA ARG A 499 4.24 -20.20 7.18
C ARG A 499 3.22 -20.74 6.18
N GLN A 500 3.01 -20.06 5.05
CA GLN A 500 2.10 -20.55 3.98
C GLN A 500 2.59 -21.87 3.40
N GLU A 501 3.90 -22.01 3.24
CA GLU A 501 4.50 -23.25 2.77
C GLU A 501 4.24 -24.41 3.74
N LYS A 502 4.46 -24.18 5.04
CA LYS A 502 4.31 -25.21 6.08
C LYS A 502 2.89 -25.76 6.21
N ILE A 503 1.87 -24.94 5.98
CA ILE A 503 0.47 -25.37 6.05
C ILE A 503 -0.06 -25.97 4.73
N GLY A 504 0.76 -26.05 3.68
CA GLY A 504 0.35 -26.60 2.38
C GLY A 504 -0.49 -25.66 1.51
N TYR A 505 -0.51 -24.36 1.84
CA TYR A 505 -1.35 -23.35 1.17
C TYR A 505 -1.13 -23.30 -0.35
N PHE A 506 0.13 -23.33 -0.80
CA PHE A 506 0.47 -23.18 -2.22
C PHE A 506 -0.12 -24.27 -3.11
N LYS A 507 -0.18 -25.52 -2.61
CA LYS A 507 -0.77 -26.64 -3.36
C LYS A 507 -2.28 -26.46 -3.52
N GLN A 508 -2.93 -25.96 -2.48
CA GLN A 508 -4.37 -25.71 -2.52
C GLN A 508 -4.69 -24.52 -3.42
N LEU A 509 -3.92 -23.45 -3.32
CA LEU A 509 -4.03 -22.30 -4.21
C LEU A 509 -3.82 -22.68 -5.68
N GLU A 510 -2.85 -23.55 -5.99
CA GLU A 510 -2.66 -24.09 -7.35
C GLU A 510 -3.92 -24.77 -7.87
N LYS A 511 -4.51 -25.70 -7.10
CA LYS A 511 -5.74 -26.41 -7.51
C LYS A 511 -6.91 -25.46 -7.79
N MET A 512 -7.10 -24.45 -6.94
CA MET A 512 -8.15 -23.45 -7.12
C MET A 512 -7.88 -22.57 -8.32
N TYR A 513 -6.63 -22.12 -8.48
CA TYR A 513 -6.22 -21.26 -9.58
C TYR A 513 -6.33 -21.97 -10.92
N MET A 514 -5.99 -23.27 -11.02
CA MET A 514 -6.18 -24.03 -12.26
C MET A 514 -7.65 -24.08 -12.68
N THR A 515 -8.58 -24.25 -11.74
CA THR A 515 -10.02 -24.19 -12.05
C THR A 515 -10.40 -22.81 -12.60
N TYR A 516 -9.96 -21.73 -11.96
CA TYR A 516 -10.21 -20.37 -12.41
C TYR A 516 -9.59 -20.06 -13.79
N ALA A 517 -8.31 -20.37 -13.97
CA ALA A 517 -7.57 -20.07 -15.19
C ALA A 517 -8.07 -20.87 -16.39
N THR A 518 -8.57 -22.10 -16.17
CA THR A 518 -9.26 -22.87 -17.20
C THR A 518 -10.52 -22.14 -17.66
N LEU A 519 -11.38 -21.70 -16.74
CA LEU A 519 -12.56 -20.90 -17.05
C LEU A 519 -12.21 -19.57 -17.73
N PHE A 520 -11.11 -18.94 -17.32
CA PHE A 520 -10.59 -17.70 -17.91
C PHE A 520 -10.19 -17.87 -19.38
N ASN A 521 -9.72 -19.05 -19.80
CA ASN A 521 -9.24 -19.28 -21.17
C ASN A 521 -10.32 -19.84 -22.12
N GLU A 522 -11.51 -20.18 -21.60
CA GLU A 522 -12.62 -20.70 -22.41
C GLU A 522 -13.13 -19.68 -23.43
N ARG A 523 -13.62 -20.16 -24.58
CA ARG A 523 -14.15 -19.30 -25.66
C ARG A 523 -15.37 -18.49 -25.24
N GLU A 524 -16.22 -19.09 -24.41
CA GLU A 524 -17.42 -18.46 -23.88
C GLU A 524 -17.32 -18.29 -22.37
N MET A 525 -17.81 -17.16 -21.88
CA MET A 525 -17.90 -16.89 -20.45
C MET A 525 -19.07 -17.67 -19.85
N LYS A 526 -18.76 -18.76 -19.13
CA LYS A 526 -19.76 -19.53 -18.35
C LYS A 526 -20.44 -18.70 -17.25
N PHE A 527 -19.69 -17.77 -16.64
CA PHE A 527 -20.17 -16.87 -15.60
C PHE A 527 -20.17 -15.42 -16.09
N SER A 528 -20.98 -14.56 -15.49
CA SER A 528 -21.12 -13.15 -15.91
C SER A 528 -19.87 -12.30 -15.72
N ASN A 529 -18.97 -12.68 -14.81
CA ASN A 529 -17.74 -11.94 -14.54
C ASN A 529 -16.65 -12.84 -13.93
N PHE A 530 -15.41 -12.35 -13.95
CA PHE A 530 -14.23 -13.05 -13.45
C PHE A 530 -14.31 -13.36 -11.93
N ARG A 531 -14.96 -12.50 -11.15
CA ARG A 531 -15.20 -12.73 -9.72
C ARG A 531 -16.03 -13.99 -9.49
N HIS A 532 -17.13 -14.18 -10.23
CA HIS A 532 -17.95 -15.39 -10.12
C HIS A 532 -17.19 -16.65 -10.54
N MET A 533 -16.27 -16.58 -11.51
CA MET A 533 -15.38 -17.71 -11.86
C MET A 533 -14.48 -18.09 -10.68
N TRP A 534 -13.94 -17.11 -9.96
CA TRP A 534 -13.14 -17.36 -8.75
C TRP A 534 -13.97 -17.89 -7.57
N LEU A 535 -15.17 -17.33 -7.34
CA LEU A 535 -16.10 -17.83 -6.32
C LEU A 535 -16.54 -19.28 -6.61
N TYR A 536 -16.71 -19.64 -7.88
CA TYR A 536 -16.95 -21.02 -8.28
C TYR A 536 -15.76 -21.93 -7.95
N ALA A 537 -14.53 -21.49 -8.22
CA ALA A 537 -13.32 -22.24 -7.89
C ALA A 537 -13.17 -22.46 -6.37
N LEU A 538 -13.51 -21.45 -5.56
CA LEU A 538 -13.61 -21.55 -4.10
C LEU A 538 -14.68 -22.56 -3.66
N GLN A 539 -15.90 -22.44 -4.20
CA GLN A 539 -17.02 -23.30 -3.85
C GLN A 539 -16.75 -24.77 -4.16
N SER A 540 -16.15 -25.05 -5.32
CA SER A 540 -15.89 -26.41 -5.81
C SER A 540 -14.82 -27.16 -5.02
N ARG A 541 -14.08 -26.46 -4.14
CA ARG A 541 -12.97 -27.02 -3.36
C ARG A 541 -13.03 -26.65 -1.87
N MET A 542 -14.22 -26.28 -1.39
CA MET A 542 -14.44 -25.79 -0.02
C MET A 542 -14.06 -26.82 1.06
N ASP A 543 -14.19 -28.11 0.76
CA ASP A 543 -13.90 -29.24 1.63
C ASP A 543 -12.46 -29.78 1.47
N GLN A 544 -11.69 -29.21 0.55
CA GLN A 544 -10.33 -29.67 0.20
C GLN A 544 -9.28 -28.70 0.74
N GLY A 545 -8.43 -29.17 1.65
CA GLY A 545 -7.26 -28.41 2.12
C GLY A 545 -7.59 -27.13 2.90
N PRO A 546 -6.58 -26.27 3.14
CA PRO A 546 -6.77 -24.98 3.82
C PRO A 546 -7.49 -23.96 2.94
N ASN A 547 -8.38 -23.15 3.52
CA ASN A 547 -9.07 -22.11 2.76
C ASN A 547 -8.16 -20.89 2.48
N THR A 548 -8.62 -19.96 1.63
CA THR A 548 -7.81 -18.78 1.26
C THR A 548 -7.77 -17.68 2.31
N GLN A 549 -8.46 -17.85 3.44
CA GLN A 549 -8.56 -16.83 4.49
C GLN A 549 -7.61 -17.15 5.63
N HIS A 550 -6.37 -16.66 5.53
CA HIS A 550 -5.41 -16.78 6.61
C HIS A 550 -5.28 -15.45 7.36
N ASN A 551 -5.98 -15.36 8.50
CA ASN A 551 -6.01 -14.18 9.37
C ASN A 551 -4.72 -14.04 10.21
N TRP A 552 -3.54 -14.00 9.61
CA TRP A 552 -2.34 -13.57 10.32
C TRP A 552 -2.32 -12.06 10.47
N THR A 553 -1.99 -11.58 11.66
CA THR A 553 -1.94 -10.15 11.94
C THR A 553 -0.72 -9.56 11.25
N SER A 554 -0.94 -8.55 10.41
CA SER A 554 0.18 -7.72 9.93
C SER A 554 0.84 -7.02 11.12
N TRP A 555 2.16 -7.00 11.11
CA TRP A 555 2.95 -6.43 12.18
C TRP A 555 2.89 -4.89 12.11
N PRO A 556 2.50 -4.20 13.19
CA PRO A 556 2.42 -2.75 13.17
C PRO A 556 3.82 -2.13 12.98
N PRO A 557 3.91 -0.89 12.47
CA PRO A 557 5.20 -0.23 12.20
C PRO A 557 6.16 -0.21 13.40
N THR A 558 5.63 -0.13 14.62
CA THR A 558 6.44 -0.16 15.86
C THR A 558 7.11 -1.53 16.09
N VAL A 559 6.47 -2.63 15.71
CA VAL A 559 7.04 -3.98 15.77
C VAL A 559 8.04 -4.18 14.64
N LEU A 560 7.68 -3.75 13.42
CA LEU A 560 8.59 -3.80 12.27
C LEU A 560 9.89 -3.03 12.53
N PHE A 561 9.80 -1.84 13.11
CA PHE A 561 10.96 -1.05 13.51
C PHE A 561 11.80 -1.78 14.56
N MET A 562 11.20 -2.35 15.61
CA MET A 562 11.92 -3.12 16.64
C MET A 562 12.70 -4.30 16.07
N ILE A 563 12.10 -5.04 15.12
CA ILE A 563 12.77 -6.15 14.44
C ILE A 563 13.91 -5.63 13.56
N GLY A 564 13.64 -4.58 12.79
CA GLY A 564 14.60 -3.95 11.91
C GLY A 564 15.80 -3.35 12.63
N GLU A 565 15.58 -2.75 13.80
CA GLU A 565 16.62 -2.18 14.65
C GLU A 565 17.62 -3.24 15.12
N VAL A 566 17.13 -4.44 15.50
CA VAL A 566 18.01 -5.57 15.88
C VAL A 566 18.86 -6.05 14.69
N LEU A 567 18.28 -6.12 13.49
CA LEU A 567 19.03 -6.53 12.31
C LEU A 567 20.01 -5.43 11.85
N TYR A 568 19.59 -4.17 11.92
CA TYR A 568 20.42 -3.04 11.56
C TYR A 568 21.62 -2.89 12.50
N SER A 569 21.44 -3.08 13.82
CA SER A 569 22.56 -3.03 14.77
C SER A 569 23.59 -4.11 14.49
N LEU A 570 23.15 -5.33 14.13
CA LEU A 570 24.04 -6.42 13.70
C LEU A 570 24.86 -6.04 12.47
N ILE A 571 24.21 -5.45 11.46
CA ILE A 571 24.89 -4.95 10.26
C ILE A 571 25.91 -3.87 10.64
N TYR A 572 25.50 -2.86 11.41
CA TYR A 572 26.34 -1.73 11.77
C TYR A 572 27.57 -2.14 12.60
N GLU A 573 27.37 -3.00 13.59
CA GLU A 573 28.42 -3.45 14.53
C GLU A 573 29.41 -4.43 13.87
N HIS A 574 28.91 -5.39 13.09
CA HIS A 574 29.71 -6.54 12.65
C HIS A 574 30.10 -6.53 11.18
N LEU A 575 29.40 -5.79 10.31
CA LEU A 575 29.70 -5.81 8.87
C LEU A 575 30.96 -4.99 8.57
N ARG A 576 32.04 -5.69 8.24
CA ARG A 576 33.33 -5.13 7.79
C ARG A 576 33.68 -5.73 6.43
N PHE A 577 34.34 -4.96 5.59
CA PHE A 577 34.80 -5.42 4.28
C PHE A 577 36.28 -5.15 4.09
N ASP A 578 36.92 -5.95 3.23
CA ASP A 578 38.31 -5.76 2.88
C ASP A 578 38.54 -4.57 1.93
N LEU A 579 39.04 -3.47 2.48
CA LEU A 579 39.34 -2.25 1.74
C LEU A 579 40.34 -2.49 0.60
N ASN A 580 41.28 -3.43 0.79
CA ASN A 580 42.33 -3.74 -0.17
C ASN A 580 41.95 -4.89 -1.11
N GLY A 581 40.78 -5.50 -0.94
CA GLY A 581 40.26 -6.60 -1.77
C GLY A 581 40.33 -6.31 -3.28
N PRO A 582 39.70 -5.24 -3.80
CA PRO A 582 39.72 -4.94 -5.23
C PRO A 582 41.13 -4.58 -5.74
N LEU A 583 41.98 -3.99 -4.90
CA LEU A 583 43.37 -3.69 -5.26
C LEU A 583 44.20 -4.97 -5.43
N ARG A 584 44.01 -5.97 -4.58
CA ARG A 584 44.68 -7.27 -4.72
C ARG A 584 44.31 -7.96 -6.02
N VAL A 585 43.02 -8.02 -6.35
CA VAL A 585 42.56 -8.64 -7.60
C VAL A 585 43.16 -7.94 -8.81
N ARG A 586 43.19 -6.60 -8.81
CA ARG A 586 43.81 -5.82 -9.89
C ARG A 586 45.31 -6.10 -10.00
N HIS A 587 46.01 -6.17 -8.88
CA HIS A 587 47.45 -6.45 -8.84
C HIS A 587 47.78 -7.90 -9.25
N GLU A 588 46.97 -8.88 -8.84
CA GLU A 588 47.08 -10.28 -9.28
C GLU A 588 46.84 -10.42 -10.80
N PHE A 589 45.90 -9.65 -11.34
CA PHE A 589 45.65 -9.61 -12.79
C PHE A 589 46.83 -9.00 -13.56
N SER A 590 47.42 -7.89 -13.07
CA SER A 590 48.59 -7.24 -13.67
C SER A 590 49.90 -8.03 -13.53
N LYS A 591 50.02 -8.91 -12.52
CA LYS A 591 51.19 -9.78 -12.28
C LYS A 591 51.42 -10.86 -13.33
N SER A 592 50.56 -10.97 -14.35
CA SER A 592 50.85 -11.75 -15.54
C SER A 592 52.07 -11.21 -16.31
N ASP A 593 52.49 -9.95 -16.09
CA ASP A 593 53.57 -9.31 -16.86
C ASP A 593 54.85 -8.89 -16.11
N GLU A 594 54.97 -8.86 -14.78
CA GLU A 594 56.30 -8.61 -14.16
C GLU A 594 56.46 -8.98 -12.66
N LYS A 595 57.67 -9.42 -12.29
CA LYS A 595 58.07 -9.91 -10.95
C LYS A 595 58.34 -8.78 -9.95
N THR A 596 57.31 -8.26 -9.28
CA THR A 596 57.48 -7.57 -7.99
C THR A 596 56.35 -7.91 -7.01
N SER A 597 56.70 -8.54 -5.88
CA SER A 597 55.75 -8.95 -4.84
C SER A 597 55.55 -7.86 -3.79
N SER A 598 54.61 -6.94 -4.00
CA SER A 598 54.04 -6.20 -2.87
C SER A 598 53.00 -7.09 -2.17
N ASN A 599 53.24 -7.43 -0.90
CA ASN A 599 52.31 -8.18 -0.05
C ASN A 599 51.20 -7.25 0.45
N ILE A 600 50.19 -6.98 -0.39
CA ILE A 600 49.02 -6.17 -0.01
C ILE A 600 48.19 -6.96 1.00
N ARG A 601 48.17 -6.53 2.27
CA ARG A 601 47.42 -7.20 3.36
C ARG A 601 45.94 -6.82 3.37
N ARG A 602 45.08 -7.70 3.87
CA ARG A 602 43.65 -7.41 4.17
C ARG A 602 43.55 -6.28 5.19
N LYS A 603 42.69 -5.30 4.92
CA LYS A 603 42.40 -4.18 5.83
C LYS A 603 40.90 -4.07 6.01
N ASP A 604 40.40 -4.54 7.15
CA ASP A 604 38.97 -4.51 7.45
C ASP A 604 38.50 -3.08 7.80
N THR A 605 37.38 -2.67 7.21
CA THR A 605 36.77 -1.35 7.41
C THR A 605 35.24 -1.48 7.45
N PRO A 606 34.51 -0.66 8.24
CA PRO A 606 33.04 -0.64 8.23
C PRO A 606 32.48 -0.44 6.82
N ALA A 607 31.51 -1.28 6.45
CA ALA A 607 30.83 -1.16 5.17
C ALA A 607 29.88 0.04 5.13
N ILE A 608 29.24 0.35 6.27
CA ILE A 608 28.31 1.47 6.43
C ILE A 608 28.73 2.41 7.57
N PHE A 609 28.34 3.67 7.48
CA PHE A 609 28.51 4.68 8.53
C PHE A 609 27.34 5.68 8.49
N GLU A 610 27.04 6.29 9.64
CA GLU A 610 25.99 7.31 9.75
C GLU A 610 26.59 8.72 9.65
N VAL A 611 25.94 9.60 8.89
CA VAL A 611 26.28 11.01 8.74
C VAL A 611 25.09 11.86 9.15
N LEU A 612 25.33 12.84 10.02
CA LEU A 612 24.33 13.83 10.37
C LEU A 612 24.10 14.76 9.17
N ALA A 613 22.90 14.73 8.59
CA ALA A 613 22.49 15.61 7.50
C ALA A 613 21.52 16.66 8.02
N GLU A 614 21.89 17.93 7.86
CA GLU A 614 21.03 19.08 8.18
C GLU A 614 20.20 19.46 6.96
N PHE A 615 18.89 19.28 7.08
CA PHE A 615 17.89 19.84 6.15
C PHE A 615 17.30 21.12 6.76
N PRO A 616 16.73 22.03 5.95
CA PRO A 616 16.20 23.31 6.44
C PRO A 616 15.15 23.19 7.57
N THR A 617 14.54 22.02 7.73
CA THR A 617 13.49 21.77 8.73
C THR A 617 13.84 20.71 9.76
N GLU A 618 14.82 19.83 9.50
CA GLU A 618 15.08 18.64 10.32
C GLU A 618 16.55 18.21 10.22
N VAL A 619 17.07 17.63 11.29
CA VAL A 619 18.38 16.95 11.33
C VAL A 619 18.11 15.46 11.30
N THR A 620 18.72 14.73 10.37
CA THR A 620 18.50 13.28 10.23
C THR A 620 19.81 12.53 10.07
N ASN A 621 19.85 11.29 10.59
CA ASN A 621 20.98 10.38 10.36
C ASN A 621 20.82 9.72 8.99
N GLU A 622 21.74 10.04 8.09
CA GLU A 622 21.88 9.45 6.76
C GLU A 622 22.83 8.26 6.83
N ILE A 623 22.41 7.10 6.31
CA ILE A 623 23.31 5.96 6.14
C ILE A 623 24.10 6.15 4.84
N LYS A 624 25.43 5.98 4.91
CA LYS A 624 26.30 5.94 3.74
C LYS A 624 27.10 4.66 3.69
N VAL A 625 27.30 4.18 2.47
CA VAL A 625 28.20 3.06 2.18
C VAL A 625 29.60 3.59 1.90
N HIS A 626 30.62 2.84 2.32
CA HIS A 626 32.01 3.18 2.02
C HIS A 626 32.25 3.28 0.50
N PRO A 627 32.85 4.38 -0.02
CA PRO A 627 33.01 4.59 -1.46
C PRO A 627 33.75 3.47 -2.21
N THR A 628 34.79 2.89 -1.59
CA THR A 628 35.52 1.74 -2.17
C THR A 628 34.61 0.53 -2.41
N LEU A 629 33.63 0.29 -1.54
CA LEU A 629 32.70 -0.82 -1.70
C LEU A 629 31.72 -0.56 -2.86
N ILE A 630 31.21 0.68 -2.97
CA ILE A 630 30.38 1.11 -4.11
C ILE A 630 31.16 0.92 -5.43
N ASN A 631 32.41 1.39 -5.46
CA ASN A 631 33.28 1.22 -6.62
C ASN A 631 33.56 -0.25 -6.94
N TRP A 632 33.72 -1.11 -5.93
CA TRP A 632 33.90 -2.55 -6.15
C TRP A 632 32.66 -3.17 -6.78
N TYR A 633 31.45 -2.89 -6.30
CA TYR A 633 30.19 -3.36 -6.91
C TYR A 633 30.04 -2.88 -8.36
N ARG A 634 30.39 -1.61 -8.63
CA ARG A 634 30.41 -1.07 -10.00
C ARG A 634 31.40 -1.80 -10.89
N ASP A 635 32.64 -1.95 -10.44
CA ASP A 635 33.73 -2.52 -11.24
C ASP A 635 33.55 -4.03 -11.45
N ALA A 636 32.87 -4.71 -10.52
CA ALA A 636 32.45 -6.11 -10.61
C ALA A 636 31.20 -6.33 -11.48
N ASP A 637 30.60 -5.26 -12.00
CA ASP A 637 29.35 -5.30 -12.78
C ASP A 637 28.23 -6.10 -12.07
N TYR A 638 28.15 -5.92 -10.74
CA TYR A 638 27.18 -6.60 -9.88
C TYR A 638 26.19 -5.62 -9.27
N PRO A 639 25.29 -5.01 -10.07
CA PRO A 639 24.24 -4.14 -9.55
C PRO A 639 23.06 -4.94 -8.99
N PRO A 640 22.77 -4.87 -7.69
CA PRO A 640 21.73 -5.67 -7.08
C PRO A 640 20.37 -4.96 -7.13
N LEU A 641 19.85 -4.65 -8.32
CA LEU A 641 18.48 -4.15 -8.41
C LEU A 641 17.53 -5.26 -7.96
N SER A 642 16.81 -5.00 -6.87
CA SER A 642 15.83 -5.93 -6.33
C SER A 642 14.50 -5.24 -6.13
N PHE A 643 13.41 -5.94 -6.37
CA PHE A 643 12.07 -5.38 -6.25
C PHE A 643 11.16 -6.31 -5.47
N HIS A 644 10.26 -5.74 -4.71
CA HIS A 644 9.16 -6.52 -4.14
C HIS A 644 8.31 -7.11 -5.30
N PRO A 645 7.82 -8.37 -5.21
CA PRO A 645 6.98 -8.97 -6.24
C PRO A 645 5.79 -8.09 -6.64
N CYS A 646 5.12 -7.47 -5.66
CA CYS A 646 4.01 -6.55 -5.95
C CYS A 646 4.38 -5.23 -6.66
N ALA A 647 5.67 -4.98 -6.89
CA ALA A 647 6.16 -3.85 -7.68
C ALA A 647 6.43 -4.22 -9.15
N LEU A 648 6.25 -5.50 -9.51
CA LEU A 648 6.45 -6.04 -10.84
C LEU A 648 5.12 -6.53 -11.46
N PRO A 649 4.99 -6.55 -12.80
CA PRO A 649 3.83 -7.15 -13.47
C PRO A 649 3.65 -8.63 -13.12
N MET A 650 2.42 -9.15 -13.20
CA MET A 650 2.15 -10.57 -13.01
C MET A 650 2.34 -11.36 -14.32
N LEU A 651 2.76 -12.62 -14.22
CA LEU A 651 2.92 -13.57 -15.33
C LEU A 651 1.68 -14.46 -15.58
N CYS A 652 0.61 -14.25 -14.82
CA CYS A 652 -0.65 -14.97 -14.97
C CYS A 652 -1.83 -14.04 -14.64
N PRO A 653 -3.07 -14.36 -15.08
CA PRO A 653 -4.26 -13.60 -14.73
C PRO A 653 -4.37 -13.35 -13.22
N PRO A 654 -4.61 -12.10 -12.78
CA PRO A 654 -4.67 -11.81 -11.36
C PRO A 654 -5.85 -12.50 -10.66
N VAL A 655 -5.70 -12.77 -9.36
CA VAL A 655 -6.80 -13.25 -8.50
C VAL A 655 -7.85 -12.14 -8.41
N PRO A 656 -9.13 -12.40 -8.73
CA PRO A 656 -10.18 -11.38 -8.70
C PRO A 656 -10.48 -10.86 -7.29
N TRP A 657 -10.79 -9.56 -7.19
CA TRP A 657 -11.39 -8.92 -6.02
C TRP A 657 -12.70 -9.59 -5.64
N ILE A 658 -12.77 -10.14 -4.43
CA ILE A 658 -13.98 -10.72 -3.82
C ILE A 658 -14.34 -10.06 -2.48
N ASN A 659 -13.42 -9.29 -1.90
CA ASN A 659 -13.53 -8.57 -0.63
C ASN A 659 -12.71 -7.27 -0.72
N LEU A 660 -12.44 -6.61 0.41
CA LEU A 660 -11.69 -5.34 0.48
C LEU A 660 -10.18 -5.52 0.69
N ASP A 661 -9.78 -6.70 1.16
CA ASP A 661 -8.46 -6.93 1.74
C ASP A 661 -7.47 -7.46 0.70
N ASP A 662 -7.91 -8.38 -0.14
CA ASP A 662 -7.03 -9.24 -0.92
C ASP A 662 -7.50 -9.47 -2.36
N ALA A 663 -6.66 -9.10 -3.31
CA ALA A 663 -6.74 -9.53 -4.71
C ALA A 663 -5.43 -9.26 -5.46
N GLY A 664 -5.41 -9.58 -6.74
CA GLY A 664 -4.29 -9.32 -7.62
C GLY A 664 -3.29 -10.47 -7.60
N TYR A 665 -2.24 -10.32 -6.80
CA TYR A 665 -1.15 -11.30 -6.68
C TYR A 665 -1.61 -12.58 -6.01
N LEU A 666 -0.88 -13.69 -6.24
CA LEU A 666 -1.24 -15.01 -5.73
C LEU A 666 -1.13 -15.05 -4.20
N ILE A 667 -0.01 -14.60 -3.65
CA ILE A 667 0.31 -14.69 -2.22
C ILE A 667 0.90 -13.38 -1.64
N SER A 668 1.52 -12.57 -2.48
CA SER A 668 2.23 -11.35 -2.08
C SER A 668 1.25 -10.22 -1.81
N ARG A 669 1.56 -9.40 -0.81
CA ARG A 669 0.72 -8.27 -0.39
C ARG A 669 1.58 -7.04 -0.10
N ASN A 670 1.06 -5.86 -0.40
CA ASN A 670 1.61 -4.57 0.01
C ASN A 670 0.51 -3.49 0.10
N TYR A 671 0.89 -2.25 0.41
CA TYR A 671 -0.06 -1.14 0.51
C TYR A 671 -0.81 -0.81 -0.80
N ALA A 672 -0.25 -1.20 -1.95
CA ALA A 672 -0.84 -0.99 -3.27
C ALA A 672 -1.81 -2.11 -3.67
N THR A 673 -1.82 -3.24 -2.97
CA THR A 673 -2.74 -4.38 -3.19
C THR A 673 -3.92 -4.38 -2.23
N ARG A 674 -4.18 -3.27 -1.52
CA ARG A 674 -5.45 -3.03 -0.80
C ARG A 674 -6.45 -2.43 -1.78
N LEU A 675 -7.76 -2.68 -1.61
CA LEU A 675 -8.78 -2.12 -2.51
C LEU A 675 -8.65 -0.60 -2.59
N ILE A 676 -8.58 0.05 -1.42
CA ILE A 676 -8.21 1.45 -1.30
C ILE A 676 -6.75 1.55 -0.87
N ARG A 677 -5.93 2.17 -1.73
CA ARG A 677 -4.50 2.37 -1.48
C ARG A 677 -4.29 3.24 -0.25
N CYS A 678 -3.44 2.76 0.65
CA CYS A 678 -2.93 3.58 1.74
C CYS A 678 -1.67 4.33 1.28
N THR A 679 -1.70 5.66 1.35
CA THR A 679 -0.60 6.53 0.90
C THR A 679 0.48 6.71 1.97
N SER A 680 0.23 6.31 3.21
CA SER A 680 1.12 6.56 4.33
C SER A 680 1.73 5.26 4.87
N VAL A 681 3.05 5.21 4.78
CA VAL A 681 3.92 4.14 5.27
C VAL A 681 4.01 4.13 6.81
N SER A 682 3.56 5.21 7.47
CA SER A 682 3.93 5.58 8.84
C SER A 682 2.77 6.01 9.74
N SER A 683 1.53 6.12 9.25
CA SER A 683 0.47 6.73 10.05
C SER A 683 -0.30 5.70 10.87
N THR A 684 -0.24 5.85 12.18
CA THR A 684 -1.16 5.29 13.19
C THR A 684 -2.56 5.93 13.13
N ASN A 685 -2.94 6.55 12.01
CA ASN A 685 -4.21 7.26 11.92
C ASN A 685 -5.32 6.25 11.60
N SER A 686 -6.27 6.12 12.50
CA SER A 686 -7.39 5.16 12.39
C SER A 686 -8.21 5.40 11.12
N THR A 687 -8.27 6.64 10.63
CA THR A 687 -8.97 7.05 9.40
C THR A 687 -8.50 6.31 8.14
N TYR A 688 -7.28 5.75 8.11
CA TYR A 688 -6.76 4.97 6.97
C TYR A 688 -7.28 3.52 6.87
N HIS A 689 -8.10 3.12 7.82
CA HIS A 689 -8.79 1.83 7.81
C HIS A 689 -10.31 1.99 7.60
N ASP A 690 -10.81 3.22 7.41
CA ASP A 690 -12.26 3.49 7.26
C ASP A 690 -12.84 2.80 6.03
N ASP A 691 -12.01 2.51 5.03
CA ASP A 691 -12.38 1.69 3.88
C ASP A 691 -12.76 0.26 4.30
N LEU A 692 -12.10 -0.30 5.32
CA LEU A 692 -12.37 -1.66 5.84
C LEU A 692 -13.69 -1.76 6.61
N ASP A 693 -14.28 -0.61 6.98
CA ASP A 693 -15.57 -0.55 7.65
C ASP A 693 -16.77 -0.63 6.66
N PHE A 694 -16.49 -0.64 5.35
CA PHE A 694 -17.51 -0.74 4.31
C PHE A 694 -17.98 -2.20 4.09
N ASP A 695 -19.28 -2.39 3.89
CA ASP A 695 -19.80 -3.71 3.50
C ASP A 695 -19.60 -3.94 2.00
N PHE A 696 -18.57 -4.71 1.64
CA PHE A 696 -18.22 -5.02 0.25
C PHE A 696 -19.37 -5.64 -0.56
N LYS A 697 -20.36 -6.26 0.11
CA LYS A 697 -21.55 -6.81 -0.53
C LYS A 697 -22.41 -5.73 -1.20
N GLN A 698 -22.22 -4.46 -0.86
CA GLN A 698 -22.95 -3.34 -1.43
C GLN A 698 -22.31 -2.77 -2.72
N ILE A 699 -21.07 -3.15 -3.04
CA ILE A 699 -20.31 -2.60 -4.18
C ILE A 699 -19.79 -3.65 -5.18
N PRO A 700 -20.56 -4.69 -5.52
CA PRO A 700 -20.06 -5.78 -6.37
C PRO A 700 -19.64 -5.33 -7.76
N SER A 701 -20.37 -4.39 -8.35
CA SER A 701 -20.08 -3.85 -9.68
C SER A 701 -18.75 -3.09 -9.72
N ILE A 702 -18.33 -2.50 -8.60
CA ILE A 702 -17.02 -1.84 -8.49
C ILE A 702 -15.90 -2.89 -8.50
N LEU A 703 -16.07 -3.99 -7.74
CA LEU A 703 -15.12 -5.10 -7.75
C LEU A 703 -15.03 -5.73 -9.15
N ASP A 704 -16.17 -5.92 -9.80
CA ASP A 704 -16.26 -6.50 -11.15
C ASP A 704 -15.58 -5.60 -12.21
N ALA A 705 -15.75 -4.28 -12.11
CA ALA A 705 -15.06 -3.32 -12.99
C ALA A 705 -13.54 -3.37 -12.81
N LEU A 706 -13.05 -3.40 -11.56
CA LEU A 706 -11.61 -3.56 -11.27
C LEU A 706 -11.05 -4.88 -11.80
N ASN A 707 -11.81 -5.96 -11.65
CA ASN A 707 -11.42 -7.28 -12.14
C ASN A 707 -11.34 -7.32 -13.67
N CYS A 708 -12.23 -6.62 -14.37
CA CYS A 708 -12.18 -6.49 -15.82
C CYS A 708 -10.89 -5.78 -16.28
N LEU A 709 -10.54 -4.66 -15.65
CA LEU A 709 -9.30 -3.92 -15.94
C LEU A 709 -8.05 -4.76 -15.64
N ALA A 710 -8.04 -5.48 -14.51
CA ALA A 710 -6.91 -6.33 -14.13
C ALA A 710 -6.76 -7.58 -15.01
N SER A 711 -7.82 -8.03 -15.66
CA SER A 711 -7.82 -9.22 -16.52
C SER A 711 -7.19 -8.98 -17.90
N CYS A 712 -7.01 -7.72 -18.30
CA CYS A 712 -6.42 -7.37 -19.59
C CYS A 712 -4.95 -7.83 -19.70
N PRO A 713 -4.61 -8.71 -20.66
CA PRO A 713 -3.24 -9.18 -20.86
C PRO A 713 -2.45 -8.20 -21.76
N TRP A 714 -1.21 -7.92 -21.37
CA TRP A 714 -0.29 -7.00 -22.04
C TRP A 714 1.00 -7.70 -22.44
N LYS A 715 1.74 -7.12 -23.38
CA LYS A 715 3.10 -7.54 -23.75
C LYS A 715 3.99 -6.32 -23.99
N ILE A 716 5.29 -6.54 -23.99
CA ILE A 716 6.28 -5.51 -24.29
C ILE A 716 6.37 -5.29 -25.82
N ASN A 717 6.43 -4.03 -26.25
CA ASN A 717 6.88 -3.68 -27.59
C ASN A 717 8.41 -3.75 -27.64
N ASN A 718 8.93 -4.90 -28.07
CA ASN A 718 10.36 -5.21 -28.05
C ASN A 718 11.19 -4.25 -28.90
N THR A 719 10.71 -3.88 -30.09
CA THR A 719 11.41 -2.96 -30.99
C THR A 719 11.59 -1.59 -30.34
N ILE A 720 10.53 -1.07 -29.73
CA ILE A 720 10.58 0.21 -29.00
C ILE A 720 11.49 0.10 -27.77
N LEU A 721 11.46 -1.02 -27.05
CA LEU A 721 12.36 -1.27 -25.93
C LEU A 721 13.83 -1.21 -26.36
N ASP A 722 14.18 -1.83 -27.50
CA ASP A 722 15.55 -1.85 -28.02
C ASP A 722 16.04 -0.44 -28.37
N TYR A 723 15.19 0.37 -29.02
CA TYR A 723 15.50 1.76 -29.33
C TYR A 723 15.62 2.65 -28.10
N LEU A 724 14.75 2.48 -27.10
CA LEU A 724 14.85 3.19 -25.83
C LEU A 724 16.15 2.86 -25.08
N ILE A 725 16.52 1.57 -25.03
CA ILE A 725 17.79 1.13 -24.42
C ILE A 725 18.98 1.70 -25.21
N GLN A 726 18.93 1.70 -26.55
CA GLN A 726 19.97 2.27 -27.39
C GLN A 726 20.17 3.77 -27.11
N VAL A 727 19.10 4.56 -27.07
CA VAL A 727 19.16 6.00 -26.76
C VAL A 727 19.72 6.23 -25.35
N ALA A 728 19.24 5.48 -24.36
CA ALA A 728 19.70 5.62 -22.99
C ALA A 728 21.19 5.24 -22.81
N ARG A 729 21.67 4.20 -23.50
CA ARG A 729 23.08 3.81 -23.49
C ARG A 729 23.99 4.80 -24.22
N SER A 730 23.45 5.53 -25.19
CA SER A 730 24.18 6.55 -25.96
C SER A 730 24.33 7.89 -25.23
N GLY A 731 23.90 7.98 -23.97
CA GLY A 731 24.01 9.19 -23.14
C GLY A 731 22.68 9.88 -22.82
N GLY A 732 21.55 9.37 -23.33
CA GLY A 732 20.22 9.96 -23.15
C GLY A 732 19.89 11.02 -24.19
N ASN A 733 18.65 11.53 -24.15
CA ASN A 733 18.15 12.60 -25.01
C ASN A 733 16.91 13.23 -24.37
N GLU A 734 17.04 14.46 -23.85
CA GLU A 734 15.96 15.11 -23.11
C GLU A 734 14.71 15.36 -23.96
N ASN A 735 14.87 15.61 -25.27
CA ASN A 735 13.74 15.79 -26.21
C ASN A 735 12.92 14.51 -26.36
N LEU A 736 13.55 13.35 -26.20
CA LEU A 736 12.89 12.04 -26.21
C LEU A 736 12.49 11.56 -24.81
N SER A 737 12.46 12.46 -23.81
CA SER A 737 12.10 12.14 -22.43
C SER A 737 13.00 11.07 -21.77
N ILE A 738 14.23 10.90 -22.27
CA ILE A 738 15.26 10.05 -21.65
C ILE A 738 16.33 10.97 -21.06
N PRO A 739 16.55 10.99 -19.74
CA PRO A 739 17.47 11.94 -19.11
C PRO A 739 18.88 11.84 -19.68
N GLU A 740 19.45 12.99 -20.05
CA GLU A 740 20.84 13.07 -20.49
C GLU A 740 21.78 12.91 -19.30
N TRP A 741 22.87 12.17 -19.50
CA TRP A 741 23.86 11.90 -18.47
C TRP A 741 24.47 13.19 -17.91
N ARG A 742 24.50 13.33 -16.58
CA ARG A 742 25.14 14.48 -15.89
C ARG A 742 26.16 14.01 -14.86
N SER A 743 27.31 14.68 -14.82
CA SER A 743 28.33 14.43 -13.80
C SER A 743 27.99 15.10 -12.47
N LYS A 744 28.41 14.47 -11.37
CA LYS A 744 28.21 15.02 -10.02
C LYS A 744 28.92 16.37 -9.89
N PRO A 745 28.25 17.44 -9.40
CA PRO A 745 28.87 18.75 -9.28
C PRO A 745 30.03 18.71 -8.27
N LYS A 746 31.17 19.29 -8.68
CA LYS A 746 32.35 19.44 -7.81
C LYS A 746 32.03 20.43 -6.69
N ARG A 747 32.63 20.22 -5.50
CA ARG A 747 32.51 21.18 -4.41
C ARG A 747 33.13 22.51 -4.84
N VAL A 748 32.60 23.61 -4.30
CA VAL A 748 33.13 24.95 -4.58
C VAL A 748 34.56 25.05 -4.06
N ASP A 749 35.51 25.30 -4.97
CA ASP A 749 36.87 25.64 -4.60
C ASP A 749 36.89 27.10 -4.11
N LEU A 750 36.95 27.28 -2.79
CA LEU A 750 37.05 28.61 -2.20
C LEU A 750 38.47 29.12 -2.34
N ARG A 751 38.66 30.21 -3.09
CA ARG A 751 39.92 30.94 -3.11
C ARG A 751 39.94 31.95 -1.96
N ASN A 752 41.11 32.18 -1.38
CA ASN A 752 41.27 33.04 -0.20
C ASN A 752 40.91 34.52 -0.48
N ASP A 753 41.01 34.95 -1.74
CA ASP A 753 40.72 36.29 -2.25
C ASP A 753 39.22 36.56 -2.53
N MET A 754 38.35 35.55 -2.49
CA MET A 754 36.93 35.74 -2.78
C MET A 754 36.22 36.59 -1.73
N THR A 755 35.50 37.61 -2.18
CA THR A 755 34.60 38.43 -1.35
C THR A 755 33.42 37.63 -0.80
N ALA A 756 32.78 38.13 0.27
CA ALA A 756 31.58 37.47 0.84
C ALA A 756 30.43 37.32 -0.18
N LYS A 757 30.29 38.28 -1.11
CA LYS A 757 29.27 38.24 -2.18
C LYS A 757 29.59 37.14 -3.20
N GLU A 758 30.84 37.01 -3.62
CA GLU A 758 31.28 35.96 -4.54
C GLU A 758 31.16 34.57 -3.93
N ARG A 759 31.54 34.41 -2.65
CA ARG A 759 31.33 33.16 -1.90
C ARG A 759 29.85 32.79 -1.87
N ARG A 760 28.97 33.74 -1.55
CA ARG A 760 27.51 33.52 -1.53
C ARG A 760 26.97 33.13 -2.90
N LEU A 761 27.45 33.76 -3.98
CA LEU A 761 27.03 33.44 -5.34
C LEU A 761 27.52 32.04 -5.75
N ALA A 762 28.77 31.69 -5.43
CA ALA A 762 29.34 30.38 -5.71
C ALA A 762 28.61 29.26 -4.96
N TYR A 763 28.30 29.45 -3.68
CA TYR A 763 27.47 28.51 -2.92
C TYR A 763 26.07 28.38 -3.52
N ARG A 764 25.43 29.51 -3.88
CA ARG A 764 24.10 29.48 -4.52
C ARG A 764 24.13 28.69 -5.82
N LYS A 765 25.16 28.88 -6.65
CA LYS A 765 25.35 28.11 -7.90
C LYS A 765 25.53 26.62 -7.61
N TYR A 766 26.43 26.25 -6.70
CA TYR A 766 26.64 24.85 -6.31
C TYR A 766 25.39 24.18 -5.75
N HIS A 767 24.59 24.89 -4.93
CA HIS A 767 23.31 24.37 -4.44
C HIS A 767 22.30 24.17 -5.58
N SER A 768 22.27 25.07 -6.57
CA SER A 768 21.45 24.90 -7.79
C SER A 768 21.90 23.70 -8.60
N ASP A 769 23.19 23.59 -8.92
CA ASP A 769 23.76 22.48 -9.69
C ASP A 769 23.54 21.14 -8.98
N ARG A 770 23.63 21.12 -7.65
CA ARG A 770 23.32 19.93 -6.82
C ARG A 770 21.85 19.57 -6.85
N GLN A 771 20.95 20.55 -6.86
CA GLN A 771 19.52 20.30 -7.01
C GLN A 771 19.23 19.69 -8.39
N ASP A 772 19.77 20.29 -9.45
CA ASP A 772 19.60 19.81 -10.82
C ASP A 772 20.16 18.39 -11.00
N TYR A 773 21.32 18.10 -10.41
CA TYR A 773 21.88 16.75 -10.38
C TYR A 773 20.98 15.76 -9.62
N GLY A 774 20.39 16.16 -8.49
CA GLY A 774 19.44 15.33 -7.75
C GLY A 774 18.15 15.02 -8.54
N GLU A 775 17.67 16.00 -9.31
CA GLU A 775 16.54 15.82 -10.23
C GLU A 775 16.91 14.85 -11.36
N PHE A 776 18.10 15.00 -11.96
CA PHE A 776 18.66 14.05 -12.94
C PHE A 776 18.71 12.63 -12.37
N CYS A 777 19.34 12.40 -11.20
CA CYS A 777 19.44 11.07 -10.59
C CYS A 777 18.07 10.43 -10.38
N SER A 778 17.07 11.23 -10.00
CA SER A 778 15.70 10.75 -9.78
C SER A 778 15.04 10.28 -11.08
N LEU A 779 15.21 11.05 -12.16
CA LEU A 779 14.67 10.69 -13.48
C LEU A 779 15.43 9.50 -14.08
N TRP A 780 16.77 9.49 -13.98
CA TRP A 780 17.61 8.38 -14.44
C TRP A 780 17.25 7.07 -13.73
N SER A 781 17.08 7.10 -12.41
CA SER A 781 16.64 5.92 -11.64
C SER A 781 15.26 5.43 -12.09
N THR A 782 14.36 6.34 -12.42
CA THR A 782 13.02 6.00 -12.91
C THR A 782 13.08 5.23 -14.23
N GLU A 783 13.89 5.70 -15.18
CA GLU A 783 14.06 5.03 -16.48
C GLU A 783 14.88 3.74 -16.36
N LEU A 784 15.91 3.72 -15.51
CA LEU A 784 16.66 2.51 -15.16
C LEU A 784 15.70 1.40 -14.69
N TYR A 785 14.85 1.69 -13.71
CA TYR A 785 13.92 0.68 -13.19
C TYR A 785 12.91 0.27 -14.25
N ARG A 786 12.33 1.22 -14.99
CA ARG A 786 11.34 0.93 -16.02
C ARG A 786 11.90 0.05 -17.13
N LEU A 787 13.02 0.43 -17.73
CA LEU A 787 13.62 -0.28 -18.86
C LEU A 787 14.17 -1.64 -18.44
N SER A 788 14.72 -1.75 -17.22
CA SER A 788 15.21 -3.04 -16.70
C SER A 788 14.07 -4.01 -16.44
N ILE A 789 12.96 -3.54 -15.84
CA ILE A 789 11.74 -4.34 -15.67
C ILE A 789 11.17 -4.72 -17.04
N ALA A 790 10.99 -3.78 -17.96
CA ALA A 790 10.49 -4.09 -19.31
C ALA A 790 11.34 -5.16 -20.01
N ASN A 791 12.67 -5.08 -19.91
CA ASN A 791 13.58 -6.06 -20.50
C ASN A 791 13.50 -7.44 -19.84
N GLN A 792 13.29 -7.53 -18.53
CA GLN A 792 13.07 -8.82 -17.84
C GLN A 792 11.77 -9.51 -18.27
N TYR A 793 10.77 -8.72 -18.67
CA TYR A 793 9.46 -9.20 -19.13
C TYR A 793 9.33 -9.24 -20.65
N ARG A 794 10.45 -9.09 -21.39
CA ARG A 794 10.50 -9.32 -22.84
C ARG A 794 9.90 -10.68 -23.19
N ASP A 795 9.13 -10.72 -24.27
CA ASP A 795 8.50 -11.95 -24.80
C ASP A 795 7.53 -12.66 -23.85
N LYS A 796 7.13 -12.01 -22.75
CA LYS A 796 6.16 -12.55 -21.78
C LYS A 796 4.83 -11.83 -21.90
N ILE A 797 3.76 -12.58 -21.66
CA ILE A 797 2.44 -12.01 -21.41
C ILE A 797 2.40 -11.60 -19.93
N ILE A 798 1.97 -10.35 -19.70
CA ILE A 798 1.92 -9.75 -18.37
C ILE A 798 0.55 -9.20 -18.04
N TRP A 799 0.23 -9.13 -16.75
CA TRP A 799 -0.99 -8.53 -16.23
C TRP A 799 -0.67 -7.47 -15.19
N PHE A 800 -1.51 -6.44 -15.13
CA PHE A 800 -1.44 -5.40 -14.12
C PHE A 800 -2.63 -5.56 -13.16
N PRO A 801 -2.42 -6.04 -11.92
CA PRO A 801 -3.42 -5.89 -10.88
C PRO A 801 -3.75 -4.41 -10.68
N HIS A 802 -5.00 -4.11 -10.32
CA HIS A 802 -5.45 -2.75 -10.09
C HIS A 802 -6.04 -2.59 -8.69
N SER A 803 -5.95 -1.36 -8.18
CA SER A 803 -6.64 -0.92 -6.97
C SER A 803 -7.05 0.54 -7.10
N MET A 804 -7.69 1.11 -6.09
CA MET A 804 -8.23 2.48 -6.14
C MET A 804 -7.57 3.42 -5.12
N ASP A 805 -7.62 4.73 -5.35
CA ASP A 805 -7.45 5.71 -4.27
C ASP A 805 -8.77 5.91 -3.49
N PHE A 806 -8.72 6.71 -2.42
CA PHE A 806 -9.90 6.99 -1.56
C PHE A 806 -11.07 7.67 -2.30
N ARG A 807 -10.83 8.20 -3.51
CA ARG A 807 -11.86 8.83 -4.36
C ARG A 807 -12.47 7.84 -5.35
N GLY A 808 -11.95 6.61 -5.43
CA GLY A 808 -12.35 5.59 -6.39
C GLY A 808 -11.60 5.61 -7.73
N ARG A 809 -10.53 6.43 -7.88
CA ARG A 809 -9.73 6.40 -9.13
C ARG A 809 -8.89 5.13 -9.16
N VAL A 810 -8.89 4.45 -10.31
CA VAL A 810 -8.21 3.18 -10.50
C VAL A 810 -6.76 3.38 -10.93
N TYR A 811 -5.84 2.58 -10.39
CA TYR A 811 -4.42 2.60 -10.73
C TYR A 811 -3.85 1.17 -10.78
N PRO A 812 -2.86 0.88 -11.64
CA PRO A 812 -2.07 -0.35 -11.60
C PRO A 812 -1.26 -0.46 -10.29
N CYS A 813 -1.18 -1.65 -9.71
CA CYS A 813 -0.44 -1.92 -8.47
C CYS A 813 1.08 -1.79 -8.64
N PRO A 814 1.71 -2.32 -9.72
CA PRO A 814 3.12 -2.08 -10.02
C PRO A 814 3.42 -0.59 -10.25
N PRO A 815 4.30 0.05 -9.46
CA PRO A 815 4.51 1.50 -9.54
C PRO A 815 5.55 1.91 -10.58
N HIS A 816 6.49 1.04 -10.95
CA HIS A 816 7.66 1.40 -11.77
C HIS A 816 7.39 1.30 -13.28
N PHE A 817 6.67 0.26 -13.69
CA PHE A 817 6.35 -0.03 -15.09
C PHE A 817 4.87 -0.40 -15.21
N ASN A 818 4.10 0.45 -15.88
CA ASN A 818 2.66 0.27 -16.15
C ASN A 818 2.17 1.25 -17.23
N HIS A 819 0.98 0.99 -17.77
CA HIS A 819 0.38 1.75 -18.88
C HIS A 819 -0.14 3.16 -18.49
N THR A 820 -0.16 3.53 -17.20
CA THR A 820 -0.55 4.89 -16.77
C THR A 820 0.61 5.88 -16.75
N GLY A 821 1.82 5.42 -17.07
CA GLY A 821 3.04 6.23 -17.07
C GLY A 821 3.14 7.23 -18.22
N SER A 822 4.37 7.71 -18.45
CA SER A 822 4.75 8.66 -19.51
C SER A 822 4.66 8.05 -20.92
N ASP A 823 4.90 8.86 -21.95
CA ASP A 823 5.05 8.43 -23.36
C ASP A 823 5.94 7.18 -23.51
N VAL A 824 7.12 7.19 -22.86
CA VAL A 824 8.04 6.05 -22.80
C VAL A 824 7.35 4.80 -22.23
N ALA A 825 6.59 4.93 -21.14
CA ALA A 825 5.93 3.78 -20.53
C ALA A 825 4.79 3.23 -21.42
N ARG A 826 4.02 4.10 -22.07
CA ARG A 826 2.89 3.73 -22.92
C ARG A 826 3.32 3.10 -24.23
N SER A 827 4.36 3.65 -24.87
CA SER A 827 4.93 3.11 -26.11
C SER A 827 5.53 1.70 -25.94
N LEU A 828 6.01 1.37 -24.74
CA LEU A 828 6.53 0.05 -24.39
C LEU A 828 5.45 -1.03 -24.23
N ILE A 829 4.18 -0.65 -24.06
CA ILE A 829 3.12 -1.58 -23.62
C ILE A 829 2.04 -1.67 -24.71
N VAL A 830 1.82 -2.88 -25.22
CA VAL A 830 0.76 -3.18 -26.19
C VAL A 830 -0.10 -4.34 -25.70
N PHE A 831 -1.30 -4.51 -26.25
CA PHE A 831 -2.16 -5.63 -25.86
C PHE A 831 -1.52 -6.97 -26.26
N ALA A 832 -1.54 -7.96 -25.36
CA ALA A 832 -1.06 -9.29 -25.71
C ALA A 832 -2.04 -10.00 -26.66
N LYS A 833 -3.36 -9.83 -26.41
CA LYS A 833 -4.40 -10.28 -27.34
C LYS A 833 -4.64 -9.22 -28.40
N GLY A 834 -4.25 -9.51 -29.64
CA GLY A 834 -4.55 -8.66 -30.79
C GLY A 834 -5.93 -8.93 -31.37
N LEU A 835 -6.45 -7.98 -32.14
CA LEU A 835 -7.70 -8.09 -32.88
C LEU A 835 -7.47 -7.67 -34.34
N PRO A 836 -8.16 -8.30 -35.32
CA PRO A 836 -8.13 -7.84 -36.69
C PRO A 836 -8.65 -6.40 -36.75
N LEU A 837 -8.00 -5.55 -37.56
CA LEU A 837 -8.39 -4.15 -37.72
C LEU A 837 -9.82 -4.01 -38.25
N GLY A 838 -10.26 -4.93 -39.11
CA GLY A 838 -11.52 -4.80 -39.81
C GLY A 838 -11.58 -3.56 -40.71
N PRO A 839 -12.77 -3.16 -41.17
CA PRO A 839 -12.90 -2.14 -42.21
C PRO A 839 -12.42 -0.74 -41.78
N ASN A 840 -12.57 -0.40 -40.49
CA ASN A 840 -12.30 0.96 -40.00
C ASN A 840 -11.06 1.05 -39.11
N GLY A 841 -10.43 -0.08 -38.75
CA GLY A 841 -9.34 -0.09 -37.77
C GLY A 841 -8.11 0.68 -38.24
N LEU A 842 -7.79 0.62 -39.52
CA LEU A 842 -6.66 1.37 -40.10
C LEU A 842 -6.87 2.88 -39.99
N ASP A 843 -8.09 3.37 -40.24
CA ASP A 843 -8.41 4.79 -40.13
C ASP A 843 -8.35 5.28 -38.69
N TRP A 844 -8.78 4.45 -37.74
CA TRP A 844 -8.63 4.75 -36.31
C TRP A 844 -7.17 4.81 -35.86
N LEU A 845 -6.29 3.95 -36.40
CA LEU A 845 -4.84 4.05 -36.17
C LEU A 845 -4.27 5.36 -36.71
N LYS A 846 -4.66 5.78 -37.92
CA LYS A 846 -4.24 7.05 -38.52
C LYS A 846 -4.72 8.26 -37.70
N ILE A 847 -5.99 8.28 -37.31
CA ILE A 847 -6.56 9.33 -36.45
C ILE A 847 -5.84 9.34 -35.10
N HIS A 848 -5.55 8.17 -34.54
CA HIS A 848 -4.80 8.06 -33.29
C HIS A 848 -3.40 8.64 -33.40
N LEU A 849 -2.66 8.32 -34.47
CA LEU A 849 -1.34 8.90 -34.75
C LEU A 849 -1.40 10.43 -34.80
N VAL A 850 -2.39 11.00 -35.51
CA VAL A 850 -2.59 12.45 -35.54
C VAL A 850 -2.92 13.01 -34.17
N ASN A 851 -3.72 12.31 -33.35
CA ASN A 851 -4.01 12.74 -31.99
C ASN A 851 -2.73 12.84 -31.13
N LEU A 852 -1.81 11.89 -31.29
CA LEU A 852 -0.51 11.85 -30.60
C LEU A 852 0.42 13.01 -31.01
N THR A 853 0.35 13.50 -32.24
CA THR A 853 1.17 14.67 -32.67
C THR A 853 0.87 15.93 -31.85
N GLY A 854 -0.32 16.02 -31.25
CA GLY A 854 -0.79 17.22 -30.59
C GLY A 854 -1.38 18.27 -31.55
N LEU A 855 -1.35 18.01 -32.85
CA LEU A 855 -1.89 18.89 -33.90
C LEU A 855 -3.38 18.64 -34.14
N LYS A 856 -4.00 19.46 -35.00
CA LYS A 856 -5.38 19.27 -35.53
C LYS A 856 -6.46 19.05 -34.46
N LYS A 857 -6.31 19.66 -33.27
CA LYS A 857 -7.22 19.49 -32.13
C LYS A 857 -8.64 20.00 -32.38
N ARG A 858 -8.81 21.06 -33.18
CA ARG A 858 -10.10 21.63 -33.60
C ARG A 858 -10.68 20.96 -34.86
N CYS A 859 -9.95 20.02 -35.48
CA CYS A 859 -10.38 19.36 -36.70
C CYS A 859 -11.26 18.13 -36.41
N THR A 860 -12.14 17.83 -37.34
CA THR A 860 -12.99 16.63 -37.39
C THR A 860 -12.15 15.36 -37.60
N HIS A 861 -12.78 14.19 -37.43
CA HIS A 861 -12.10 12.91 -37.71
C HIS A 861 -11.71 12.77 -39.19
N SER A 862 -12.53 13.27 -40.13
CA SER A 862 -12.21 13.23 -41.57
C SER A 862 -10.98 14.07 -41.90
N GLU A 863 -10.93 15.31 -41.41
CA GLU A 863 -9.78 16.20 -41.62
C GLU A 863 -8.49 15.65 -40.97
N ARG A 864 -8.60 14.98 -39.82
CA ARG A 864 -7.46 14.28 -39.21
C ARG A 864 -6.98 13.12 -40.07
N LEU A 865 -7.90 12.37 -40.65
CA LEU A 865 -7.58 11.25 -41.54
C LEU A 865 -6.90 11.74 -42.83
N GLU A 866 -7.41 12.80 -43.45
CA GLU A 866 -6.79 13.46 -44.61
C GLU A 866 -5.38 13.95 -44.28
N TYR A 867 -5.20 14.57 -43.13
CA TYR A 867 -3.87 14.99 -42.66
C TYR A 867 -2.93 13.81 -42.44
N ALA A 868 -3.41 12.70 -41.87
CA ALA A 868 -2.60 11.50 -41.71
C ALA A 868 -2.14 10.94 -43.06
N ASN A 869 -3.02 10.95 -44.07
CA ASN A 869 -2.69 10.51 -45.42
C ASN A 869 -1.67 11.45 -46.10
N SER A 870 -1.73 12.76 -45.86
CA SER A 870 -0.78 13.71 -46.47
C SER A 870 0.65 13.59 -45.92
N ILE A 871 0.80 13.09 -44.69
CA ILE A 871 2.12 12.86 -44.04
C ILE A 871 2.54 11.38 -44.06
N MET A 872 1.88 10.52 -44.85
CA MET A 872 2.12 9.07 -44.83
C MET A 872 3.58 8.71 -45.12
N ASN A 873 4.25 9.44 -46.01
CA ASN A 873 5.66 9.23 -46.31
C ASN A 873 6.56 9.44 -45.07
N ASP A 874 6.25 10.40 -44.20
CA ASP A 874 6.99 10.65 -42.96
C ASP A 874 6.73 9.59 -41.90
N ILE A 875 5.49 9.08 -41.87
CA ILE A 875 5.10 7.96 -41.01
C ILE A 875 5.90 6.71 -41.40
N ILE A 876 5.89 6.33 -42.68
CA ILE A 876 6.62 5.15 -43.17
C ILE A 876 8.13 5.32 -43.00
N ASP A 877 8.70 6.48 -43.32
CA ASP A 877 10.13 6.76 -43.09
C ASP A 877 10.52 6.65 -41.61
N SER A 878 9.67 7.14 -40.71
CA SER A 878 9.89 7.01 -39.26
C SER A 878 9.87 5.55 -38.80
N ALA A 879 9.01 4.72 -39.39
CA ALA A 879 8.91 3.30 -39.07
C ALA A 879 10.11 2.48 -39.59
N GLU A 880 10.58 2.77 -40.81
CA GLU A 880 11.65 2.02 -41.47
C GLU A 880 13.05 2.48 -41.05
N LYS A 881 13.24 3.80 -40.87
CA LYS A 881 14.53 4.44 -40.60
C LYS A 881 14.42 5.42 -39.42
N PRO A 882 14.09 4.93 -38.21
CA PRO A 882 13.80 5.78 -37.04
C PRO A 882 14.95 6.71 -36.64
N PHE A 883 16.19 6.26 -36.80
CA PHE A 883 17.39 7.03 -36.47
C PHE A 883 18.16 7.52 -37.71
N ASP A 884 17.98 6.93 -38.88
CA ASP A 884 18.76 7.28 -40.08
C ASP A 884 17.95 8.04 -41.15
N GLY A 885 16.63 8.15 -40.98
CA GLY A 885 15.73 8.85 -41.88
C GLY A 885 15.54 10.33 -41.53
N ARG A 886 14.36 10.87 -41.84
CA ARG A 886 13.97 12.27 -41.59
C ARG A 886 13.67 12.57 -40.12
N ARG A 887 13.51 11.52 -39.29
CA ARG A 887 13.27 11.61 -37.83
C ARG A 887 12.06 12.48 -37.47
N TRP A 888 11.04 12.52 -38.33
CA TRP A 888 9.84 13.33 -38.14
C TRP A 888 9.16 13.09 -36.78
N TRP A 889 9.12 11.83 -36.35
CA TRP A 889 8.54 11.39 -35.08
C TRP A 889 9.17 12.04 -33.84
N GLN A 890 10.47 12.39 -33.86
CA GLN A 890 11.19 12.91 -32.68
C GLN A 890 10.73 14.32 -32.27
N ASN A 891 10.19 15.09 -33.22
CA ASN A 891 9.78 16.47 -33.01
C ASN A 891 8.29 16.62 -32.65
N GLN A 892 7.62 15.51 -32.38
CA GLN A 892 6.19 15.47 -32.06
C GLN A 892 5.92 15.47 -30.56
N ALA A 893 4.65 15.66 -30.15
CA ALA A 893 4.30 15.76 -28.72
C ALA A 893 4.49 14.47 -27.93
N GLU A 894 4.21 13.31 -28.52
CA GLU A 894 4.32 11.97 -27.91
C GLU A 894 5.20 11.08 -28.81
N PRO A 895 6.52 11.35 -28.88
CA PRO A 895 7.39 10.81 -29.92
C PRO A 895 7.45 9.28 -29.95
N TRP A 896 7.54 8.62 -28.79
CA TRP A 896 7.69 7.16 -28.75
C TRP A 896 6.40 6.43 -29.10
N GLN A 897 5.24 6.92 -28.65
CA GLN A 897 3.95 6.38 -29.09
C GLN A 897 3.74 6.59 -30.60
N ILE A 898 4.20 7.72 -31.16
CA ILE A 898 4.13 7.96 -32.61
C ILE A 898 5.01 7.00 -33.37
N LEU A 899 6.24 6.75 -32.92
CA LEU A 899 7.12 5.78 -33.55
C LEU A 899 6.50 4.38 -33.52
N ALA A 900 5.96 3.97 -32.36
CA ALA A 900 5.30 2.69 -32.21
C ALA A 900 4.05 2.56 -33.09
N CYS A 901 3.23 3.62 -33.20
CA CYS A 901 2.07 3.65 -34.07
C CYS A 901 2.45 3.68 -35.56
N SER A 902 3.56 4.33 -35.91
CA SER A 902 4.09 4.37 -37.28
C SER A 902 4.51 2.97 -37.76
N MET A 903 5.16 2.19 -36.88
CA MET A 903 5.48 0.78 -37.13
C MET A 903 4.21 -0.05 -37.33
N GLU A 904 3.23 0.09 -36.43
CA GLU A 904 1.96 -0.64 -36.54
C GLU A 904 1.22 -0.33 -37.86
N LEU A 905 1.21 0.94 -38.29
CA LEU A 905 0.63 1.36 -39.57
C LEU A 905 1.38 0.77 -40.77
N LYS A 906 2.71 0.80 -40.75
CA LYS A 906 3.54 0.25 -41.82
C LYS A 906 3.33 -1.26 -41.94
N ASP A 907 3.26 -1.99 -40.83
CA ASP A 907 3.02 -3.43 -40.82
C ASP A 907 1.58 -3.78 -41.25
N ALA A 908 0.59 -2.99 -40.84
CA ALA A 908 -0.79 -3.14 -41.31
C ALA A 908 -0.93 -2.90 -42.82
N LEU A 909 -0.31 -1.84 -43.34
CA LEU A 909 -0.34 -1.51 -44.77
C LEU A 909 0.39 -2.55 -45.64
N SER A 910 1.41 -3.20 -45.08
CA SER A 910 2.21 -4.22 -45.77
C SER A 910 1.63 -5.63 -45.64
N HIS A 911 0.50 -5.80 -44.95
CA HIS A 911 -0.06 -7.12 -44.66
C HIS A 911 -0.57 -7.81 -45.95
N PRO A 912 -0.15 -9.06 -46.26
CA PRO A 912 -0.44 -9.70 -47.55
C PRO A 912 -1.93 -9.83 -47.90
N SER A 913 -2.78 -10.05 -46.90
CA SER A 913 -4.24 -10.18 -47.08
C SER A 913 -4.97 -8.84 -46.94
N GLY A 914 -4.24 -7.73 -47.03
CA GLY A 914 -4.74 -6.38 -46.83
C GLY A 914 -4.81 -5.95 -45.35
N PRO A 915 -4.96 -4.63 -45.09
CA PRO A 915 -4.90 -4.08 -43.73
C PRO A 915 -6.02 -4.55 -42.80
N GLU A 916 -7.22 -4.82 -43.32
CA GLU A 916 -8.37 -5.23 -42.50
C GLU A 916 -8.13 -6.56 -41.76
N SER A 917 -7.34 -7.45 -42.37
CA SER A 917 -6.98 -8.75 -41.80
C SER A 917 -5.80 -8.69 -40.83
N TYR A 918 -5.09 -7.56 -40.76
CA TYR A 918 -3.94 -7.39 -39.86
C TYR A 918 -4.41 -7.44 -38.41
N VAL A 919 -3.79 -8.32 -37.61
CA VAL A 919 -4.08 -8.46 -36.19
C VAL A 919 -3.27 -7.43 -35.42
N SER A 920 -3.91 -6.30 -35.12
CA SER A 920 -3.28 -5.20 -34.38
C SER A 920 -3.28 -5.46 -32.88
N HIS A 921 -2.18 -5.07 -32.24
CA HIS A 921 -1.99 -5.12 -30.80
C HIS A 921 -1.93 -3.71 -30.18
N PHE A 922 -1.83 -2.67 -31.01
CA PHE A 922 -1.60 -1.31 -30.58
C PHE A 922 -2.84 -0.69 -29.92
N PRO A 923 -2.73 -0.14 -28.70
CA PRO A 923 -3.87 0.52 -28.04
C PRO A 923 -4.23 1.86 -28.71
N VAL A 924 -5.50 2.03 -29.08
CA VAL A 924 -6.05 3.32 -29.55
C VAL A 924 -6.74 4.05 -28.41
N HIS A 925 -6.27 5.25 -28.09
CA HIS A 925 -6.82 6.06 -26.98
C HIS A 925 -7.95 6.98 -27.44
N GLN A 926 -8.98 7.09 -26.60
CA GLN A 926 -10.04 8.11 -26.65
C GLN A 926 -10.15 8.76 -25.27
N ASP A 927 -10.19 10.09 -25.21
CA ASP A 927 -10.23 10.86 -23.95
C ASP A 927 -11.18 12.05 -24.08
N GLY A 928 -11.78 12.44 -22.96
CA GLY A 928 -12.69 13.58 -22.90
C GLY A 928 -11.95 14.91 -22.80
N SER A 929 -12.50 15.96 -23.41
CA SER A 929 -11.96 17.32 -23.27
C SER A 929 -12.23 17.86 -21.88
N CYS A 930 -11.32 17.61 -20.93
CA CYS A 930 -11.41 18.01 -19.53
C CYS A 930 -12.61 17.37 -18.80
N ASN A 931 -12.54 16.07 -18.50
CA ASN A 931 -13.63 15.29 -17.88
C ASN A 931 -14.19 15.94 -16.59
N GLY A 932 -13.36 16.62 -15.80
CA GLY A 932 -13.84 17.33 -14.61
C GLY A 932 -14.87 18.42 -14.94
N LEU A 933 -14.62 19.23 -15.98
CA LEU A 933 -15.58 20.24 -16.45
C LEU A 933 -16.76 19.63 -17.20
N GLN A 934 -16.56 18.51 -17.90
CA GLN A 934 -17.69 17.74 -18.46
C GLN A 934 -18.66 17.31 -17.35
N HIS A 935 -18.15 16.77 -16.25
CA HIS A 935 -19.00 16.41 -15.10
C HIS A 935 -19.70 17.64 -14.48
N TYR A 936 -19.01 18.77 -14.30
CA TYR A 936 -19.66 19.98 -13.79
C TYR A 936 -20.74 20.53 -14.72
N ALA A 937 -20.47 20.58 -16.03
CA ALA A 937 -21.44 21.01 -17.02
C ALA A 937 -22.67 20.09 -17.04
N ALA A 938 -22.47 18.78 -16.90
CA ALA A 938 -23.56 17.81 -16.79
C ALA A 938 -24.37 17.98 -15.49
N LEU A 939 -23.71 18.18 -14.34
CA LEU A 939 -24.35 18.41 -13.04
C LEU A 939 -25.17 19.69 -13.02
N GLY A 940 -24.59 20.78 -13.54
CA GLY A 940 -25.24 22.09 -13.62
C GLY A 940 -26.21 22.24 -14.79
N ARG A 941 -26.27 21.26 -15.69
CA ARG A 941 -26.99 21.35 -16.98
C ARG A 941 -26.63 22.64 -17.74
N ASP A 942 -25.37 23.05 -17.65
CA ASP A 942 -24.86 24.28 -18.24
C ASP A 942 -24.60 24.07 -19.74
N LEU A 943 -25.51 24.58 -20.58
CA LEU A 943 -25.42 24.45 -22.03
C LEU A 943 -24.15 25.10 -22.60
N ARG A 944 -23.73 26.26 -22.05
CA ARG A 944 -22.54 26.96 -22.54
C ARG A 944 -21.30 26.14 -22.21
N GLY A 945 -21.17 25.74 -20.95
CA GLY A 945 -20.10 24.86 -20.50
C GLY A 945 -20.06 23.55 -21.29
N ALA A 946 -21.22 22.91 -21.49
CA ALA A 946 -21.37 21.64 -22.22
C ALA A 946 -20.89 21.73 -23.68
N LYS A 947 -21.16 22.85 -24.37
CA LYS A 947 -20.61 23.11 -25.71
C LYS A 947 -19.09 23.17 -25.69
N SER A 948 -18.50 23.97 -24.79
CA SER A 948 -17.04 24.15 -24.69
C SER A 948 -16.26 22.87 -24.37
N VAL A 949 -16.91 21.87 -23.77
CA VAL A 949 -16.30 20.58 -23.39
C VAL A 949 -16.84 19.37 -24.18
N ASN A 950 -17.50 19.62 -25.31
CA ASN A 950 -17.95 18.59 -26.26
C ASN A 950 -19.00 17.59 -25.71
N LEU A 951 -19.89 18.04 -24.82
CA LEU A 951 -21.05 17.24 -24.38
C LEU A 951 -22.27 17.37 -25.30
N THR A 952 -22.31 18.41 -26.13
CA THR A 952 -23.35 18.59 -27.15
C THR A 952 -22.82 18.18 -28.52
N SER A 953 -23.71 17.73 -29.40
CA SER A 953 -23.37 17.49 -30.80
C SER A 953 -22.94 18.79 -31.47
N MET A 954 -21.76 18.80 -32.08
CA MET A 954 -21.17 19.92 -32.79
C MET A 954 -20.48 19.40 -34.05
N ASP A 955 -20.43 20.20 -35.11
CA ASP A 955 -19.79 19.80 -36.38
C ASP A 955 -18.27 19.65 -36.24
N CYS A 956 -17.66 20.44 -35.35
CA CYS A 956 -16.24 20.37 -35.04
C CYS A 956 -15.98 20.28 -33.52
N PRO A 957 -14.88 19.63 -33.09
CA PRO A 957 -14.48 19.60 -31.69
C PRO A 957 -14.14 21.00 -31.16
N GLN A 958 -14.74 21.34 -30.02
CA GLN A 958 -14.47 22.56 -29.28
C GLN A 958 -13.19 22.41 -28.44
N ASP A 959 -12.44 23.51 -28.31
CA ASP A 959 -11.17 23.56 -27.58
C ASP A 959 -11.18 24.69 -26.55
N LEU A 960 -11.81 24.42 -25.41
CA LEU A 960 -11.90 25.34 -24.27
C LEU A 960 -10.59 26.07 -23.96
N TYR A 961 -9.45 25.38 -24.03
CA TYR A 961 -8.17 25.96 -23.65
C TYR A 961 -7.77 27.10 -24.58
N SER A 962 -8.06 27.00 -25.87
CA SER A 962 -7.79 28.07 -26.84
C SER A 962 -8.75 29.24 -26.63
N ASP A 963 -10.02 28.96 -26.31
CA ASP A 963 -11.00 30.02 -26.02
C ASP A 963 -10.60 30.83 -24.77
N VAL A 964 -10.07 30.17 -23.74
CA VAL A 964 -9.53 30.86 -22.55
C VAL A 964 -8.25 31.64 -22.86
N VAL A 965 -7.39 31.16 -23.76
CA VAL A 965 -6.21 31.92 -24.22
C VAL A 965 -6.65 33.25 -24.84
N GLU A 966 -7.66 33.23 -25.71
CA GLU A 966 -8.18 34.43 -26.37
C GLU A 966 -8.70 35.45 -25.34
N ILE A 967 -9.44 35.00 -24.33
CA ILE A 967 -9.93 35.88 -23.24
C ILE A 967 -8.76 36.46 -22.40
N VAL A 968 -7.76 35.65 -22.07
CA VAL A 968 -6.60 36.08 -21.27
C VAL A 968 -5.72 37.05 -22.04
N GLU A 969 -5.52 36.82 -23.34
CA GLU A 969 -4.72 37.69 -24.20
C GLU A 969 -5.39 39.05 -24.41
N GLU A 970 -6.72 39.07 -24.60
CA GLU A 970 -7.48 40.33 -24.67
C GLU A 970 -7.30 41.15 -23.39
N GLN A 971 -7.47 40.52 -22.22
CA GLN A 971 -7.28 41.22 -20.95
C GLN A 971 -5.83 41.67 -20.73
N ARG A 972 -4.85 40.86 -21.16
CA ARG A 972 -3.43 41.24 -21.11
C ARG A 972 -3.17 42.48 -21.97
N ARG A 973 -3.75 42.56 -23.18
CA ARG A 973 -3.62 43.72 -24.06
C ARG A 973 -4.17 44.99 -23.40
N ILE A 974 -5.38 44.92 -22.84
CA ILE A 974 -5.99 46.04 -22.12
C ILE A 974 -5.10 46.52 -20.96
N ASP A 975 -4.58 45.59 -20.16
CA ASP A 975 -3.71 45.93 -19.02
C ASP A 975 -2.35 46.49 -19.50
N ALA A 976 -1.82 46.01 -20.63
CA ALA A 976 -0.59 46.51 -21.24
C ALA A 976 -0.76 47.95 -21.76
N ASP A 977 -1.88 48.24 -22.41
CA ASP A 977 -2.25 49.59 -22.86
C ASP A 977 -2.47 50.53 -21.66
N GLY A 978 -3.01 50.00 -20.56
CA GLY A 978 -3.10 50.67 -19.26
C GLY A 978 -1.76 50.86 -18.52
N GLY A 979 -0.63 50.51 -19.11
CA GLY A 979 0.71 50.76 -18.59
C GLY A 979 1.31 49.65 -17.72
N ASN A 980 0.68 48.48 -17.60
CA ASN A 980 1.21 47.37 -16.81
C ASN A 980 2.46 46.75 -17.47
N SER A 981 3.62 46.89 -16.83
CA SER A 981 4.90 46.39 -17.35
C SER A 981 4.94 44.87 -17.52
N ILE A 982 4.32 44.10 -16.61
CA ILE A 982 4.26 42.64 -16.69
C ILE A 982 3.38 42.18 -17.85
N ALA A 983 2.27 42.87 -18.09
CA ALA A 983 1.39 42.57 -19.22
C ALA A 983 2.08 42.81 -20.56
N LYS A 984 2.92 43.85 -20.67
CA LYS A 984 3.78 44.10 -21.85
C LYS A 984 4.82 42.99 -22.03
N THR A 985 5.50 42.55 -20.97
CA THR A 985 6.47 41.45 -21.03
C THR A 985 5.86 40.12 -21.50
N LEU A 986 4.55 39.93 -21.30
CA LEU A 986 3.82 38.70 -21.64
C LEU A 986 3.32 38.64 -23.09
N GLU A 987 3.51 39.69 -23.89
CA GLU A 987 3.13 39.71 -25.29
C GLU A 987 3.77 38.54 -26.08
N GLY A 988 2.95 37.78 -26.80
CA GLY A 988 3.40 36.59 -27.56
C GLY A 988 3.68 35.33 -26.73
N PHE A 989 3.54 35.40 -25.40
CA PHE A 989 3.78 34.27 -24.48
C PHE A 989 2.50 33.64 -23.90
N VAL A 990 1.32 34.25 -24.10
CA VAL A 990 0.03 33.66 -23.71
C VAL A 990 -0.35 32.57 -24.71
N ARG A 991 0.09 31.34 -24.44
CA ARG A 991 -0.11 30.18 -25.32
C ARG A 991 -0.93 29.10 -24.63
N ARG A 992 -1.66 28.30 -25.42
CA ARG A 992 -2.45 27.16 -24.93
C ARG A 992 -1.65 26.24 -23.99
N LYS A 993 -0.41 25.89 -24.37
CA LYS A 993 0.49 25.04 -23.56
C LYS A 993 0.79 25.63 -22.18
N VAL A 994 0.90 26.95 -22.07
CA VAL A 994 1.25 27.66 -20.83
C VAL A 994 0.12 27.59 -19.80
N ILE A 995 -1.13 27.79 -20.24
CA ILE A 995 -2.28 27.87 -19.32
C ILE A 995 -3.07 26.57 -19.18
N LYS A 996 -2.93 25.61 -20.12
CA LYS A 996 -3.69 24.35 -20.17
C LYS A 996 -3.66 23.60 -18.83
N GLN A 997 -2.48 23.45 -18.22
CA GLN A 997 -2.33 22.68 -17.00
C GLN A 997 -3.10 23.31 -15.84
N SER A 998 -3.05 24.64 -15.72
CA SER A 998 -3.80 25.38 -14.70
C SER A 998 -5.30 25.19 -14.88
N ILE A 999 -5.83 25.35 -16.09
CA ILE A 999 -7.26 25.13 -16.41
C ILE A 999 -7.68 23.69 -16.05
N MET A 1000 -6.89 22.69 -16.47
CA MET A 1000 -7.17 21.28 -16.23
C MET A 1000 -7.18 20.93 -14.73
N THR A 1001 -6.36 21.59 -13.93
CA THR A 1001 -6.17 21.23 -12.52
C THR A 1001 -7.01 22.04 -11.55
N THR A 1002 -7.60 23.16 -11.95
CA THR A 1002 -8.54 23.95 -11.14
C THR A 1002 -9.71 23.09 -10.63
N VAL A 1003 -10.33 22.30 -11.51
CA VAL A 1003 -11.43 21.38 -11.13
C VAL A 1003 -11.03 20.24 -10.22
N TYR A 1004 -9.72 20.05 -10.00
CA TYR A 1004 -9.15 19.06 -9.08
C TYR A 1004 -8.57 19.69 -7.80
N GLY A 1005 -8.90 20.96 -7.53
CA GLY A 1005 -8.57 21.64 -6.26
C GLY A 1005 -7.25 22.40 -6.26
N VAL A 1006 -6.72 22.77 -7.42
CA VAL A 1006 -5.54 23.64 -7.48
C VAL A 1006 -5.87 25.05 -7.02
N THR A 1007 -5.03 25.57 -6.12
CA THR A 1007 -5.12 26.94 -5.61
C THR A 1007 -4.39 27.92 -6.54
N SER A 1008 -4.60 29.22 -6.35
CA SER A 1008 -3.86 30.28 -7.06
C SER A 1008 -2.34 30.11 -6.97
N TYR A 1009 -1.82 29.65 -5.82
CA TYR A 1009 -0.41 29.30 -5.66
C TYR A 1009 0.01 28.13 -6.56
N GLY A 1010 -0.77 27.06 -6.59
CA GLY A 1010 -0.50 25.91 -7.46
C GLY A 1010 -0.56 26.26 -8.95
N ALA A 1011 -1.55 27.06 -9.37
CA ALA A 1011 -1.67 27.54 -10.75
C ALA A 1011 -0.51 28.45 -11.15
N THR A 1012 -0.06 29.32 -10.24
CA THR A 1012 1.15 30.13 -10.42
C THR A 1012 2.36 29.24 -10.68
N GLU A 1013 2.57 28.21 -9.88
CA GLU A 1013 3.73 27.33 -10.00
C GLU A 1013 3.72 26.52 -11.32
N GLN A 1014 2.54 26.07 -11.75
CA GLN A 1014 2.37 25.37 -13.03
C GLN A 1014 2.70 26.27 -14.23
N ILE A 1015 2.15 27.49 -14.28
CA ILE A 1015 2.45 28.46 -15.33
C ILE A 1015 3.92 28.86 -15.27
N ARG A 1016 4.47 29.06 -14.07
CA ARG A 1016 5.88 29.40 -13.86
C ARG A 1016 6.80 28.34 -14.44
N LYS A 1017 6.45 27.06 -14.32
CA LYS A 1017 7.18 25.96 -14.96
C LYS A 1017 7.12 26.08 -16.49
N GLN A 1018 5.94 26.25 -17.07
CA GLN A 1018 5.79 26.37 -18.53
C GLN A 1018 6.52 27.58 -19.11
N LEU A 1019 6.50 28.73 -18.42
CA LEU A 1019 7.24 29.93 -18.84
C LEU A 1019 8.76 29.74 -18.73
N ARG A 1020 9.24 28.98 -17.73
CA ARG A 1020 10.67 28.69 -17.57
C ARG A 1020 11.22 27.87 -18.73
N ASP A 1021 10.41 26.99 -19.27
CA ASP A 1021 10.78 26.09 -20.38
C ASP A 1021 10.76 26.82 -21.74
N LEU A 1022 10.38 28.11 -21.79
CA LEU A 1022 10.47 28.95 -22.97
C LEU A 1022 11.84 29.65 -23.03
N PRO A 1023 12.64 29.46 -24.10
CA PRO A 1023 14.00 29.99 -24.18
C PRO A 1023 14.03 31.53 -24.18
N ASP A 1024 13.03 32.17 -24.78
CA ASP A 1024 13.00 33.62 -25.01
C ASP A 1024 12.34 34.41 -23.86
N PHE A 1025 11.88 33.73 -22.80
CA PHE A 1025 11.14 34.41 -21.72
C PHE A 1025 12.06 35.01 -20.64
N PRO A 1026 11.88 36.29 -20.22
CA PRO A 1026 12.73 36.92 -19.22
C PRO A 1026 12.66 36.25 -17.83
N LYS A 1027 13.79 35.69 -17.37
CA LYS A 1027 13.87 34.95 -16.09
C LYS A 1027 13.55 35.82 -14.86
N GLU A 1028 13.83 37.12 -14.91
CA GLU A 1028 13.57 38.06 -13.81
C GLU A 1028 12.06 38.30 -13.59
N SER A 1029 11.27 38.22 -14.67
CA SER A 1029 9.82 38.45 -14.66
C SER A 1029 9.01 37.17 -14.40
N LEU A 1030 9.66 36.01 -14.23
CA LEU A 1030 9.03 34.69 -14.15
C LEU A 1030 7.96 34.58 -13.07
N LEU A 1031 8.25 35.01 -11.84
CA LEU A 1031 7.29 34.91 -10.74
C LEU A 1031 6.17 35.96 -10.84
N PRO A 1032 6.45 37.25 -11.11
CA PRO A 1032 5.39 38.23 -11.35
C PRO A 1032 4.45 37.87 -12.52
N ALA A 1033 5.02 37.44 -13.66
CA ALA A 1033 4.26 37.08 -14.85
C ALA A 1033 3.40 35.83 -14.64
N SER A 1034 3.94 34.79 -13.98
CA SER A 1034 3.16 33.59 -13.66
C SER A 1034 2.01 33.86 -12.69
N ARG A 1035 2.20 34.73 -11.68
CA ARG A 1035 1.11 35.16 -10.78
C ARG A 1035 0.03 35.93 -11.54
N TYR A 1036 0.44 36.84 -12.41
CA TYR A 1036 -0.47 37.63 -13.23
C TYR A 1036 -1.32 36.74 -14.15
N LEU A 1037 -0.68 35.83 -14.90
CA LEU A 1037 -1.39 34.89 -15.78
C LEU A 1037 -2.28 33.92 -14.99
N ALA A 1038 -1.82 33.42 -13.84
CA ALA A 1038 -2.64 32.52 -13.00
C ALA A 1038 -3.94 33.22 -12.57
N ARG A 1039 -3.85 34.48 -12.12
CA ARG A 1039 -5.01 35.28 -11.75
C ARG A 1039 -5.98 35.47 -12.92
N LEU A 1040 -5.48 35.87 -14.09
CA LEU A 1040 -6.31 36.06 -15.28
C LEU A 1040 -6.93 34.76 -15.79
N THR A 1041 -6.17 33.67 -15.77
CA THR A 1041 -6.66 32.35 -16.21
C THR A 1041 -7.81 31.90 -15.33
N LEU A 1042 -7.67 31.98 -14.00
CA LEU A 1042 -8.71 31.57 -13.06
C LEU A 1042 -9.98 32.44 -13.19
N SER A 1043 -9.84 33.76 -13.27
CA SER A 1043 -11.01 34.65 -13.45
C SER A 1043 -11.70 34.45 -14.80
N SER A 1044 -10.96 34.08 -15.84
CA SER A 1044 -11.53 33.77 -17.16
C SER A 1044 -12.36 32.48 -17.14
N ILE A 1045 -11.89 31.44 -16.43
CA ILE A 1045 -12.65 30.20 -16.24
C ILE A 1045 -13.97 30.49 -15.52
N GLU A 1046 -13.95 31.32 -14.48
CA GLU A 1046 -15.15 31.67 -13.72
C GLU A 1046 -16.23 32.33 -14.58
N LYS A 1047 -15.82 33.18 -15.53
CA LYS A 1047 -16.73 33.82 -16.50
C LYS A 1047 -17.32 32.84 -17.52
N VAL A 1048 -16.59 31.79 -17.88
CA VAL A 1048 -17.03 30.79 -18.87
C VAL A 1048 -17.93 29.73 -18.23
N PHE A 1049 -17.65 29.33 -16.98
CA PHE A 1049 -18.31 28.23 -16.29
C PHE A 1049 -18.95 28.66 -14.97
N THR A 1050 -19.88 29.62 -15.04
CA THR A 1050 -20.56 30.17 -13.85
C THR A 1050 -21.23 29.09 -13.01
N SER A 1051 -21.99 28.18 -13.64
CA SER A 1051 -22.64 27.07 -12.95
C SER A 1051 -21.65 26.12 -12.26
N SER A 1052 -20.49 25.87 -12.88
CA SER A 1052 -19.46 25.01 -12.27
C SER A 1052 -18.87 25.65 -11.02
N VAL A 1053 -18.67 26.97 -11.03
CA VAL A 1053 -18.20 27.74 -9.88
C VAL A 1053 -19.25 27.76 -8.77
N ASP A 1054 -20.52 27.94 -9.11
CA ASP A 1054 -21.61 27.92 -8.14
C ASP A 1054 -21.72 26.57 -7.42
N ILE A 1055 -21.59 25.46 -8.17
CA ILE A 1055 -21.57 24.11 -7.58
C ILE A 1055 -20.34 23.92 -6.69
N GLN A 1056 -19.15 24.37 -7.13
CA GLN A 1056 -17.93 24.31 -6.30
C GLN A 1056 -18.09 25.10 -5.00
N ASN A 1057 -18.59 26.32 -5.09
CA ASN A 1057 -18.85 27.20 -3.95
C ASN A 1057 -19.89 26.60 -3.01
N TRP A 1058 -20.94 25.98 -3.56
CA TRP A 1058 -21.96 25.28 -2.78
C TRP A 1058 -21.37 24.08 -2.03
N LEU A 1059 -20.59 23.21 -2.70
CA LEU A 1059 -19.90 22.08 -2.07
C LEU A 1059 -18.95 22.55 -0.96
N CYS A 1060 -18.17 23.60 -1.21
CA CYS A 1060 -17.28 24.20 -0.22
C CYS A 1060 -18.05 24.73 0.99
N LYS A 1061 -19.15 25.46 0.78
CA LYS A 1061 -20.00 25.96 1.87
C LYS A 1061 -20.61 24.83 2.68
N VAL A 1062 -21.12 23.77 2.04
CA VAL A 1062 -21.67 22.59 2.73
C VAL A 1062 -20.61 21.94 3.62
N ILE A 1063 -19.37 21.80 3.13
CA ILE A 1063 -18.27 21.22 3.91
C ILE A 1063 -17.88 22.15 5.07
N ILE A 1064 -17.74 23.46 4.83
CA ILE A 1064 -17.40 24.43 5.88
C ILE A 1064 -18.47 24.44 6.97
N LEU A 1065 -19.75 24.41 6.61
CA LEU A 1065 -20.86 24.28 7.56
C LEU A 1065 -20.84 22.92 8.28
N SER A 1066 -20.48 21.83 7.59
CA SER A 1066 -20.36 20.52 8.21
C SER A 1066 -19.20 20.45 9.22
N ILE A 1067 -18.13 21.22 8.98
CA ILE A 1067 -16.96 21.32 9.88
C ILE A 1067 -17.24 22.30 11.04
N ASN A 1068 -17.91 23.43 10.77
CA ASN A 1068 -18.04 24.55 11.71
C ASN A 1068 -19.39 24.61 12.45
N VAL A 1069 -20.48 24.12 11.84
CA VAL A 1069 -21.87 24.32 12.31
C VAL A 1069 -22.55 23.03 12.74
N LEU A 1070 -22.25 21.88 12.11
CA LEU A 1070 -22.73 20.58 12.61
C LEU A 1070 -22.32 20.28 14.07
N PRO A 1071 -21.16 20.73 14.59
CA PRO A 1071 -20.82 20.62 16.00
C PRO A 1071 -21.63 21.53 16.95
N PHE A 1072 -22.38 22.52 16.42
CA PHE A 1072 -23.11 23.53 17.20
C PHE A 1072 -24.64 23.46 17.03
N LEU A 1073 -25.17 22.86 15.96
CA LEU A 1073 -26.61 22.75 15.66
C LEU A 1073 -27.20 21.34 15.87
N LEU A 1074 -26.36 20.31 16.03
CA LEU A 1074 -26.76 18.99 16.57
C LEU A 1074 -26.44 18.94 18.06
#